data_AF-A0AAE0VMK9-F1
#
_entry.id   AF-A0AAE0VMK9-F1
#
_cell.length_a   1.000
_cell.length_b   1.000
_cell.length_c   1.000
_cell.angle_alpha   90.00
_cell.angle_beta   90.00
_cell.angle_gamma   90.00
#
_symmetry.space_group_name_H-M   'P 1'
#
loop_
_entity.id
_entity.type
_entity.pdbx_description
1 polymer ?
#
loop_
_entity_poly.entity_id
_entity_poly.type
_entity_poly.pdbx_seq_one_letter_code
_entity_poly.pdbx_strand_id
1 'polypeptide(L)'
;MSVTKSQLANSLRFLSVDAIEKANSGHPGLPLGMADVATVLFTKFLRFYPKDPHWFNRDRFVLSAGHGSMLLYSLLYVLGYEDFSIEQIKSFRQFGSFAAGHPEFGHGRGIETTTGPLGQGLANAVGMALSEKKLSAHYGSELINHKTFVIVGDGCLMEGISHEAVGLAGHLNLSKLIVLFDDNGISIDGKTSLTTSENTKMRFEASGWNYISCDGHDYDDVARALTLAIDPQSNSPTLVACRTIIGYGATNKQGTEKVHGAPLGKNEIDAMRKLLGWHSPPFDIPPDILNTWRSIGTSHFMEYQNWLERLDTSPHKAEILNTRFNRHFVPNLDHEIMKFKTVIAKETPGYATRKSSFEVLNALTSGNSFFLGGSADLTSSNLTKSSSQKAISSDDFSGNYIYYGVREHAMGAIMNGIALHGGFIPYGGTFLVFSDYIRPAIRLSALMGLRVIYVMTHDSIGLGEDGPTHQPIEHLASLRAIPNLLVFRPCDSIETAECWQIAISQTYRPSILALSRQNNPDLATRSFPTEQSLSTNLSLHGGYILGGYSPQPDFTIIATGSEVSLAVAVADALIKDKLRVNVVSMPCLELFNEQPPDYRTYVIPTHGTRVIIEAGIELPWQALLRENDFFFGINSFGASAPAHILYKHFGLTVQNILNRIMTLAVHKYEDPKLVVVHRGQNYKSIVDELYLQGIIKYRFPMYFLGKLLSEVKQIKPGRYYVPPNLSPAEIIKFMASRKQDNVEIKVPDAIHGTALAKLFSSHLDIDSLSFMSAFGDTNLLTKYNIKAKNFEGYFTPNTYKLQWAITAPDIIDYFVTQFKSFYTDSLQQRAKELGISETELLTLASIIDAETDDDNEFSTISSVYWNRLKIGRKLQADPTVLFAIGKGNKRVLYKDLLFDSPYNTYIHKGLPPGPILSPSFKAIIATLYPKKTNFIYFVATGDGKHRFATDEIGHEKNVRLYRNTIRKHRLESIRK
;
A
#
# COMPACT_ATOMS: atom_id res chain seq x y z
N MET A 1 13.70 50.99 17.99
CA MET A 1 12.40 51.29 17.36
C MET A 1 11.55 50.05 17.47
N SER A 2 10.24 50.16 17.71
CA SER A 2 9.35 48.99 17.74
C SER A 2 9.19 48.41 16.33
N VAL A 3 9.23 47.08 16.21
CA VAL A 3 8.98 46.39 14.94
C VAL A 3 7.55 46.69 14.47
N THR A 4 7.40 47.12 13.22
CA THR A 4 6.09 47.46 12.63
C THR A 4 5.38 46.21 12.10
N LYS A 5 4.04 46.27 11.95
CA LYS A 5 3.26 45.20 11.32
C LYS A 5 3.73 44.90 9.88
N SER A 6 4.14 45.92 9.14
CA SER A 6 4.70 45.78 7.80
C SER A 6 6.02 45.00 7.77
N GLN A 7 6.91 45.24 8.74
CA GLN A 7 8.14 44.46 8.88
C GLN A 7 7.85 42.98 9.20
N LEU A 8 6.87 42.70 10.06
CA LEU A 8 6.43 41.32 10.35
C LEU A 8 5.85 40.63 9.12
N ALA A 9 4.95 41.30 8.38
CA ALA A 9 4.37 40.74 7.17
C ALA A 9 5.43 40.52 6.08
N ASN A 10 6.36 41.46 5.91
CA ASN A 10 7.44 41.33 4.94
C ASN A 10 8.39 40.16 5.26
N SER A 11 8.60 39.79 6.52
CA SER A 11 9.37 38.57 6.82
C SER A 11 8.71 37.30 6.29
N LEU A 12 7.36 37.23 6.32
CA LEU A 12 6.62 36.11 5.74
C LEU A 12 6.74 36.10 4.22
N ARG A 13 6.64 37.29 3.61
CA ARG A 13 6.80 37.46 2.16
C ARG A 13 8.16 36.99 1.67
N PHE A 14 9.24 37.48 2.30
CA PHE A 14 10.61 37.19 1.86
C PHE A 14 11.00 35.73 2.13
N LEU A 15 10.63 35.16 3.28
CA LEU A 15 10.79 33.72 3.50
C LEU A 15 10.10 32.88 2.41
N SER A 16 8.87 33.25 2.06
CA SER A 16 8.08 32.52 1.06
C SER A 16 8.74 32.56 -0.31
N VAL A 17 9.11 33.75 -0.80
CA VAL A 17 9.72 33.88 -2.14
C VAL A 17 11.12 33.27 -2.18
N ASP A 18 11.92 33.39 -1.12
CA ASP A 18 13.27 32.80 -1.08
C ASP A 18 13.21 31.27 -1.12
N ALA A 19 12.28 30.65 -0.37
CA ALA A 19 12.07 29.20 -0.40
C ALA A 19 11.58 28.70 -1.76
N ILE A 20 10.63 29.41 -2.37
CA ILE A 20 10.07 29.07 -3.69
C ILE A 20 11.13 29.21 -4.79
N GLU A 21 11.93 30.29 -4.74
CA GLU A 21 13.02 30.51 -5.68
C GLU A 21 14.09 29.43 -5.55
N LYS A 22 14.48 29.07 -4.33
CA LYS A 22 15.45 27.99 -4.08
C LYS A 22 14.94 26.62 -4.56
N ALA A 23 13.66 26.33 -4.36
CA ALA A 23 13.04 25.10 -4.84
C ALA A 23 12.82 25.09 -6.37
N ASN A 24 12.93 26.27 -7.02
CA ASN A 24 12.51 26.50 -8.40
C ASN A 24 11.09 25.98 -8.68
N SER A 25 10.22 26.07 -7.66
CA SER A 25 8.88 25.48 -7.67
C SER A 25 8.05 26.05 -6.52
N GLY A 26 6.80 26.45 -6.78
CA GLY A 26 5.88 26.91 -5.74
C GLY A 26 5.02 28.09 -6.15
N HIS A 27 4.20 28.57 -5.20
CA HIS A 27 3.16 29.57 -5.44
C HIS A 27 3.41 30.81 -4.59
N PRO A 28 4.07 31.86 -5.12
CA PRO A 28 4.38 33.06 -4.34
C PRO A 28 3.18 34.00 -4.19
N GLY A 29 2.20 33.94 -5.10
CA GLY A 29 1.10 34.90 -5.16
C GLY A 29 0.30 35.05 -3.87
N LEU A 30 -0.32 33.97 -3.39
CA LEU A 30 -1.12 33.99 -2.16
C LEU A 30 -0.28 34.34 -0.92
N PRO A 31 0.90 33.73 -0.67
CA PRO A 31 1.74 34.13 0.46
C PRO A 31 2.08 35.61 0.50
N LEU A 32 2.28 36.24 -0.66
CA LEU A 32 2.56 37.67 -0.77
C LEU A 32 1.33 38.55 -0.49
N GLY A 33 0.18 38.20 -1.07
CA GLY A 33 -1.07 38.94 -0.90
C GLY A 33 -1.60 38.86 0.54
N MET A 34 -1.64 37.65 1.11
CA MET A 34 -2.25 37.38 2.41
C MET A 34 -1.33 37.59 3.62
N ALA A 35 -0.07 37.98 3.42
CA ALA A 35 0.87 38.18 4.53
C ALA A 35 0.38 39.23 5.55
N ASP A 36 -0.29 40.30 5.11
CA ASP A 36 -0.80 41.34 6.01
C ASP A 36 -1.96 40.82 6.86
N VAL A 37 -2.93 40.17 6.22
CA VAL A 37 -4.08 39.53 6.87
C VAL A 37 -3.63 38.47 7.89
N ALA A 38 -2.73 37.57 7.47
CA ALA A 38 -2.16 36.55 8.34
C ALA A 38 -1.40 37.17 9.52
N THR A 39 -0.68 38.29 9.29
CA THR A 39 0.01 39.00 10.37
C THR A 39 -0.99 39.50 11.40
N VAL A 40 -2.09 40.14 10.99
CA VAL A 40 -3.12 40.59 11.95
C VAL A 40 -3.75 39.41 12.69
N LEU A 41 -4.11 38.36 11.97
CA LEU A 41 -4.72 37.15 12.54
C LEU A 41 -3.86 36.52 13.65
N PHE A 42 -2.60 36.21 13.34
CA PHE A 42 -1.72 35.48 14.27
C PHE A 42 -1.16 36.35 15.39
N THR A 43 -1.11 37.68 15.23
CA THR A 43 -0.62 38.57 16.28
C THR A 43 -1.69 39.01 17.28
N LYS A 44 -2.97 38.93 16.92
CA LYS A 44 -4.06 39.49 17.74
C LYS A 44 -5.23 38.56 18.04
N PHE A 45 -5.53 37.59 17.18
CA PHE A 45 -6.82 36.88 17.25
C PHE A 45 -6.68 35.39 17.48
N LEU A 46 -5.69 34.74 16.86
CA LEU A 46 -5.53 33.30 16.93
C LEU A 46 -4.90 32.89 18.26
N ARG A 47 -5.52 31.93 18.96
CA ARG A 47 -4.97 31.35 20.18
C ARG A 47 -4.25 30.03 19.90
N PHE A 48 -2.96 29.96 20.19
CA PHE A 48 -2.14 28.78 19.94
C PHE A 48 -0.89 28.76 20.83
N TYR A 49 -0.23 27.60 20.92
CA TYR A 49 1.05 27.47 21.63
C TYR A 49 1.99 26.53 20.87
N PRO A 50 3.02 27.03 20.16
CA PRO A 50 3.90 26.24 19.29
C PRO A 50 4.70 25.13 20.00
N LYS A 51 4.91 25.24 21.31
CA LYS A 51 5.58 24.19 22.10
C LYS A 51 4.66 23.02 22.45
N ASP A 52 3.34 23.22 22.38
CA ASP A 52 2.37 22.12 22.38
C ASP A 52 1.32 22.32 21.26
N PRO A 53 1.68 21.98 20.00
CA PRO A 53 0.78 22.05 18.85
C PRO A 53 -0.47 21.18 18.98
N HIS A 54 -0.49 20.26 19.95
CA HIS A 54 -1.63 19.39 20.19
C HIS A 54 -2.58 19.95 21.25
N TRP A 55 -2.34 21.15 21.80
CA TRP A 55 -3.22 21.76 22.81
C TRP A 55 -4.68 21.68 22.34
N PHE A 56 -5.50 20.93 23.08
CA PHE A 56 -6.82 20.53 22.62
C PHE A 56 -7.76 21.72 22.39
N ASN A 57 -7.61 22.78 23.20
CA ASN A 57 -8.42 23.99 23.15
C ASN A 57 -7.74 25.18 22.42
N ARG A 58 -6.69 24.94 21.61
CA ARG A 58 -6.17 25.96 20.69
C ARG A 58 -7.21 26.30 19.61
N ASP A 59 -7.14 27.49 19.03
CA ASP A 59 -7.87 27.75 17.79
C ASP A 59 -7.29 26.91 16.64
N ARG A 60 -8.15 26.41 15.77
CA ARG A 60 -7.74 25.66 14.57
C ARG A 60 -7.49 26.62 13.42
N PHE A 61 -6.42 26.41 12.67
CA PHE A 61 -6.12 27.16 11.45
C PHE A 61 -5.96 26.22 10.26
N VAL A 62 -6.81 26.41 9.24
CA VAL A 62 -6.78 25.62 8.01
C VAL A 62 -6.42 26.51 6.82
N LEU A 63 -5.42 26.10 6.04
CA LEU A 63 -5.14 26.73 4.75
C LEU A 63 -5.81 25.90 3.64
N SER A 64 -7.07 26.20 3.32
CA SER A 64 -7.84 25.49 2.28
C SER A 64 -7.25 25.71 0.89
N ALA A 65 -6.78 26.92 0.61
CA ALA A 65 -5.96 27.26 -0.55
C ALA A 65 -4.52 26.72 -0.37
N GLY A 66 -4.37 25.40 -0.27
CA GLY A 66 -3.15 24.72 0.14
C GLY A 66 -1.93 24.98 -0.74
N HIS A 67 -2.14 25.45 -1.98
CA HIS A 67 -1.04 25.80 -2.87
C HIS A 67 -0.16 26.94 -2.30
N GLY A 68 -0.74 27.83 -1.49
CA GLY A 68 -0.05 28.89 -0.75
C GLY A 68 0.69 28.41 0.51
N SER A 69 1.11 27.15 0.55
CA SER A 69 1.69 26.47 1.71
C SER A 69 2.84 27.20 2.38
N MET A 70 3.66 27.94 1.62
CA MET A 70 4.75 28.74 2.16
C MET A 70 4.30 29.85 3.12
N LEU A 71 3.06 30.35 3.04
CA LEU A 71 2.52 31.26 4.05
C LEU A 71 2.44 30.56 5.41
N LEU A 72 1.85 29.36 5.43
CA LEU A 72 1.73 28.54 6.64
C LEU A 72 3.11 28.16 7.17
N TYR A 73 4.02 27.66 6.32
CA TYR A 73 5.35 27.25 6.80
C TYR A 73 6.18 28.43 7.30
N SER A 74 6.09 29.59 6.65
CA SER A 74 6.74 30.81 7.15
C SER A 74 6.21 31.20 8.53
N LEU A 75 4.89 31.16 8.74
CA LEU A 75 4.27 31.38 10.05
C LEU A 75 4.76 30.37 11.09
N LEU A 76 4.71 29.07 10.79
CA LEU A 76 5.18 28.02 11.71
C LEU A 76 6.67 28.22 12.07
N TYR A 77 7.50 28.55 11.08
CA TYR A 77 8.91 28.87 11.30
C TYR A 77 9.09 30.10 12.17
N VAL A 78 8.41 31.24 11.97
CA VAL A 78 8.63 32.47 12.77
C VAL A 78 7.96 32.42 14.15
N LEU A 79 6.90 31.62 14.31
CA LEU A 79 6.19 31.45 15.58
C LEU A 79 6.88 30.48 16.55
N GLY A 80 7.62 29.49 16.04
CA GLY A 80 8.53 28.69 16.87
C GLY A 80 8.12 27.24 17.00
N TYR A 81 7.41 26.73 15.98
CA TYR A 81 7.14 25.31 15.85
C TYR A 81 8.46 24.59 15.59
N GLU A 82 8.76 23.61 16.45
CA GLU A 82 10.06 22.93 16.48
C GLU A 82 10.37 22.19 15.17
N ASP A 83 9.35 21.66 14.49
CA ASP A 83 9.52 20.95 13.22
C ASP A 83 9.92 21.89 12.08
N PHE A 84 9.56 23.18 12.14
CA PHE A 84 9.82 24.13 11.08
C PHE A 84 11.06 24.96 11.42
N SER A 85 12.23 24.39 11.18
CA SER A 85 13.51 25.11 11.23
C SER A 85 13.79 25.86 9.93
N ILE A 86 14.78 26.76 9.91
CA ILE A 86 15.15 27.46 8.68
C ILE A 86 15.65 26.48 7.61
N GLU A 87 16.27 25.36 8.01
CA GLU A 87 16.71 24.31 7.08
C GLU A 87 15.53 23.56 6.47
N GLN A 88 14.42 23.42 7.20
CA GLN A 88 13.17 22.88 6.64
C GLN A 88 12.55 23.86 5.64
N ILE A 89 12.52 25.16 5.94
CA ILE A 89 12.08 26.18 4.97
C ILE A 89 12.94 26.19 3.71
N LYS A 90 14.26 26.09 3.87
CA LYS A 90 15.22 25.93 2.78
C LYS A 90 15.08 24.62 2.00
N SER A 91 14.36 23.63 2.54
CA SER A 91 14.12 22.32 1.92
C SER A 91 12.68 22.19 1.41
N PHE A 92 11.98 23.32 1.22
CA PHE A 92 10.64 23.36 0.64
C PHE A 92 10.56 22.53 -0.65
N ARG A 93 9.53 21.68 -0.74
CA ARG A 93 9.28 20.73 -1.86
C ARG A 93 10.37 19.69 -2.11
N GLN A 94 11.29 19.49 -1.17
CA GLN A 94 12.32 18.47 -1.28
C GLN A 94 11.93 17.18 -0.56
N PHE A 95 12.47 16.06 -1.01
CA PHE A 95 12.20 14.74 -0.43
C PHE A 95 12.56 14.70 1.05
N GLY A 96 11.61 14.25 1.89
CA GLY A 96 11.78 14.14 3.34
C GLY A 96 11.63 15.44 4.14
N SER A 97 11.29 16.57 3.50
CA SER A 97 11.02 17.82 4.20
C SER A 97 9.59 17.88 4.74
N PHE A 98 9.40 18.53 5.89
CA PHE A 98 8.08 18.88 6.43
C PHE A 98 7.41 20.04 5.68
N ALA A 99 8.19 20.87 4.99
CA ALA A 99 7.70 21.93 4.12
C ALA A 99 7.35 21.36 2.73
N ALA A 100 6.31 20.52 2.68
CA ALA A 100 5.85 19.86 1.46
C ALA A 100 5.25 20.83 0.43
N GLY A 101 4.91 20.34 -0.77
CA GLY A 101 4.34 21.22 -1.81
C GLY A 101 2.98 21.82 -1.43
N HIS A 102 2.21 21.06 -0.65
CA HIS A 102 0.95 21.44 -0.01
C HIS A 102 1.00 21.00 1.47
N PRO A 103 0.21 21.57 2.39
CA PRO A 103 0.19 21.14 3.78
C PRO A 103 -0.25 19.69 3.89
N GLU A 104 0.50 18.88 4.63
CA GLU A 104 0.26 17.46 4.84
C GLU A 104 0.17 17.17 6.35
N PHE A 105 -1.02 16.75 6.79
CA PHE A 105 -1.26 16.34 8.17
C PHE A 105 -0.37 15.14 8.55
N GLY A 106 0.14 15.14 9.78
CA GLY A 106 1.01 14.06 10.29
C GLY A 106 2.48 14.16 9.88
N HIS A 107 2.83 14.97 8.88
CA HIS A 107 4.22 15.19 8.47
C HIS A 107 4.93 16.25 9.33
N GLY A 108 4.25 17.35 9.66
CA GLY A 108 4.79 18.40 10.54
C GLY A 108 3.75 18.92 11.53
N ARG A 109 4.16 19.19 12.78
CA ARG A 109 3.27 19.74 13.82
C ARG A 109 2.84 21.16 13.49
N GLY A 110 1.56 21.46 13.71
CA GLY A 110 0.95 22.76 13.37
C GLY A 110 0.20 22.76 12.03
N ILE A 111 0.18 21.64 11.30
CA ILE A 111 -0.69 21.42 10.14
C ILE A 111 -1.95 20.68 10.62
N GLU A 112 -3.11 21.35 10.53
CA GLU A 112 -4.39 20.80 11.02
C GLU A 112 -5.01 19.74 10.10
N THR A 113 -4.82 19.87 8.79
CA THR A 113 -5.38 18.96 7.77
C THR A 113 -4.53 18.98 6.51
N THR A 114 -4.58 17.91 5.72
CA THR A 114 -4.00 17.89 4.38
C THR A 114 -4.90 18.65 3.42
N THR A 115 -4.34 19.64 2.73
CA THR A 115 -5.04 20.41 1.68
C THR A 115 -4.28 20.38 0.37
N GLY A 116 -4.79 21.05 -0.66
CA GLY A 116 -4.27 21.00 -2.02
C GLY A 116 -5.42 20.83 -3.01
N PRO A 117 -6.18 19.72 -2.93
CA PRO A 117 -7.47 19.64 -3.59
C PRO A 117 -8.39 20.73 -3.03
N LEU A 118 -8.80 21.66 -3.89
CA LEU A 118 -9.49 22.89 -3.51
C LEU A 118 -10.86 22.58 -2.88
N GLY A 119 -11.31 23.45 -1.96
CA GLY A 119 -12.59 23.30 -1.25
C GLY A 119 -12.55 22.33 -0.05
N GLN A 120 -11.70 21.30 -0.06
CA GLN A 120 -11.64 20.28 0.99
C GLN A 120 -11.34 20.86 2.38
N GLY A 121 -10.39 21.80 2.46
CA GLY A 121 -10.02 22.42 3.74
C GLY A 121 -11.16 23.21 4.37
N LEU A 122 -12.03 23.82 3.57
CA LEU A 122 -13.23 24.51 4.07
C LEU A 122 -14.21 23.51 4.70
N ALA A 123 -14.47 22.39 4.00
CA ALA A 123 -15.34 21.35 4.53
C ALA A 123 -14.73 20.64 5.77
N ASN A 124 -13.41 20.45 5.83
CA ASN A 124 -12.75 19.98 7.06
C ASN A 124 -12.94 20.97 8.23
N ALA A 125 -12.81 22.27 7.97
CA ALA A 125 -13.02 23.32 8.97
C ALA A 125 -14.45 23.31 9.53
N VAL A 126 -15.46 23.02 8.69
CA VAL A 126 -16.85 22.79 9.14
C VAL A 126 -16.93 21.63 10.14
N GLY A 127 -16.24 20.50 9.85
CA GLY A 127 -16.17 19.36 10.77
C GLY A 127 -15.47 19.69 12.10
N MET A 128 -14.39 20.49 12.05
CA MET A 128 -13.69 20.94 13.27
C MET A 128 -14.56 21.86 14.14
N ALA A 129 -15.28 22.81 13.52
CA ALA A 129 -16.19 23.71 14.23
C ALA A 129 -17.41 22.97 14.82
N LEU A 130 -17.93 21.97 14.11
CA LEU A 130 -18.98 21.09 14.62
C LEU A 130 -18.50 20.29 15.83
N SER A 131 -17.30 19.70 15.76
CA SER A 131 -16.69 18.98 16.88
C SER A 131 -16.50 19.88 18.10
N GLU A 132 -16.03 21.11 17.91
CA GLU A 132 -15.88 22.08 18.99
C GLU A 132 -17.22 22.35 19.69
N LYS A 133 -18.26 22.68 18.93
CA LYS A 133 -19.58 23.03 19.49
C LYS A 133 -20.18 21.85 20.27
N LYS A 134 -20.02 20.62 19.76
CA LYS A 134 -20.47 19.40 20.42
C LYS A 134 -19.67 19.09 21.70
N LEU A 135 -18.35 19.18 21.65
CA LEU A 135 -17.50 18.92 22.82
C LEU A 135 -17.66 20.01 23.88
N SER A 136 -17.90 21.26 23.49
CA SER A 136 -18.25 22.35 24.40
C SER A 136 -19.59 22.11 25.09
N ALA A 137 -20.60 21.62 24.36
CA ALA A 137 -21.87 21.21 24.95
C ALA A 137 -21.73 20.01 25.92
N HIS A 138 -20.74 19.13 25.70
CA HIS A 138 -20.53 17.94 26.52
C HIS A 138 -19.63 18.19 27.75
N TYR A 139 -18.50 18.86 27.59
CA TYR A 139 -17.51 19.09 28.65
C TYR A 139 -17.57 20.49 29.28
N GLY A 140 -18.34 21.41 28.69
CA GLY A 140 -18.45 22.79 29.12
C GLY A 140 -17.45 23.74 28.43
N SER A 141 -17.86 25.01 28.33
CA SER A 141 -17.12 26.09 27.67
C SER A 141 -15.80 26.47 28.35
N GLU A 142 -15.63 26.13 29.63
CA GLU A 142 -14.38 26.40 30.36
C GLU A 142 -13.20 25.55 29.87
N LEU A 143 -13.51 24.34 29.36
CA LEU A 143 -12.52 23.38 28.86
C LEU A 143 -12.43 23.42 27.33
N ILE A 144 -13.57 23.57 26.65
CA ILE A 144 -13.66 23.59 25.19
C ILE A 144 -14.37 24.86 24.73
N ASN A 145 -13.62 25.81 24.21
CA ASN A 145 -14.13 27.06 23.68
C ASN A 145 -13.10 27.66 22.72
N HIS A 146 -13.00 27.13 21.51
CA HIS A 146 -12.02 27.58 20.51
C HIS A 146 -12.67 27.84 19.16
N LYS A 147 -11.99 28.59 18.31
CA LYS A 147 -12.48 28.98 16.99
C LYS A 147 -11.78 28.18 15.91
N THR A 148 -12.43 28.08 14.75
CA THR A 148 -11.83 27.52 13.54
C THR A 148 -11.72 28.62 12.49
N PHE A 149 -10.48 28.97 12.13
CA PHE A 149 -10.15 29.90 11.07
C PHE A 149 -9.74 29.14 9.82
N VAL A 150 -10.22 29.56 8.65
CA VAL A 150 -9.83 28.96 7.38
C VAL A 150 -9.57 30.02 6.31
N ILE A 151 -8.40 29.95 5.66
CA ILE A 151 -8.13 30.76 4.47
C ILE A 151 -8.57 29.99 3.23
N VAL A 152 -9.43 30.62 2.42
CA VAL A 152 -9.90 30.14 1.12
C VAL A 152 -9.53 31.15 0.03
N GLY A 153 -9.38 30.69 -1.21
CA GLY A 153 -9.30 31.56 -2.38
C GLY A 153 -10.44 31.25 -3.36
N ASP A 154 -10.46 31.92 -4.51
CA ASP A 154 -11.51 31.78 -5.51
C ASP A 154 -11.73 30.32 -5.93
N GLY A 155 -10.65 29.58 -6.19
CA GLY A 155 -10.73 28.18 -6.58
C GLY A 155 -11.45 27.30 -5.55
N CYS A 156 -11.29 27.56 -4.25
CA CYS A 156 -12.04 26.83 -3.23
C CYS A 156 -13.54 27.17 -3.28
N LEU A 157 -13.90 28.41 -3.63
CA LEU A 157 -15.28 28.88 -3.65
C LEU A 157 -16.02 28.53 -4.95
N MET A 158 -15.31 28.22 -6.04
CA MET A 158 -15.87 27.67 -7.28
C MET A 158 -16.19 26.17 -7.17
N GLU A 159 -15.49 25.43 -6.32
CA GLU A 159 -15.71 24.00 -6.13
C GLU A 159 -17.08 23.72 -5.49
N GLY A 160 -17.83 22.75 -6.04
CA GLY A 160 -19.18 22.40 -5.59
C GLY A 160 -19.25 21.96 -4.12
N ILE A 161 -18.20 21.31 -3.61
CA ILE A 161 -18.09 20.93 -2.20
C ILE A 161 -18.18 22.14 -1.25
N SER A 162 -17.75 23.33 -1.70
CA SER A 162 -17.86 24.55 -0.90
C SER A 162 -19.31 24.96 -0.72
N HIS A 163 -20.15 24.83 -1.74
CA HIS A 163 -21.58 25.12 -1.66
C HIS A 163 -22.27 24.17 -0.66
N GLU A 164 -21.96 22.88 -0.75
CA GLU A 164 -22.46 21.88 0.18
C GLU A 164 -22.07 22.19 1.63
N ALA A 165 -20.79 22.45 1.89
CA ALA A 165 -20.26 22.71 3.23
C ALA A 165 -20.78 24.04 3.82
N VAL A 166 -20.83 25.11 3.02
CA VAL A 166 -21.37 26.43 3.40
C VAL A 166 -22.84 26.30 3.79
N GLY A 167 -23.63 25.57 2.99
CA GLY A 167 -25.04 25.32 3.28
C GLY A 167 -25.25 24.61 4.61
N LEU A 168 -24.47 23.56 4.91
CA LEU A 168 -24.62 22.83 6.17
C LEU A 168 -24.12 23.63 7.39
N ALA A 169 -23.01 24.36 7.27
CA ALA A 169 -22.46 25.15 8.36
C ALA A 169 -23.38 26.31 8.77
N GLY A 170 -24.02 26.96 7.79
CA GLY A 170 -25.03 27.98 8.04
C GLY A 170 -26.30 27.39 8.64
N HIS A 171 -26.78 26.26 8.11
CA HIS A 171 -27.91 25.54 8.69
C HIS A 171 -27.72 25.15 10.16
N LEU A 172 -26.48 24.81 10.56
CA LEU A 172 -26.13 24.43 11.94
C LEU A 172 -25.69 25.62 12.81
N ASN A 173 -25.71 26.86 12.30
CA ASN A 173 -25.32 28.04 13.08
C ASN A 173 -23.93 27.88 13.72
N LEU A 174 -22.93 27.48 12.95
CA LEU A 174 -21.55 27.25 13.44
C LEU A 174 -20.79 28.57 13.64
N SER A 175 -21.22 29.39 14.60
CA SER A 175 -20.73 30.77 14.80
C SER A 175 -19.23 30.93 15.09
N LYS A 176 -18.54 29.86 15.51
CA LYS A 176 -17.09 29.84 15.74
C LYS A 176 -16.28 29.46 14.50
N LEU A 177 -16.91 29.34 13.34
CA LEU A 177 -16.26 29.17 12.04
C LEU A 177 -16.08 30.54 11.35
N ILE A 178 -14.82 30.91 11.12
CA ILE A 178 -14.44 32.17 10.47
C ILE A 178 -13.66 31.84 9.20
N VAL A 179 -14.23 32.21 8.05
CA VAL A 179 -13.62 32.04 6.73
C VAL A 179 -12.97 33.35 6.31
N LEU A 180 -11.69 33.33 5.98
CA LEU A 180 -10.94 34.44 5.38
C LEU A 180 -10.82 34.15 3.89
N PHE A 181 -11.60 34.86 3.08
CA PHE A 181 -11.53 34.74 1.63
C PHE A 181 -10.50 35.73 1.08
N ASP A 182 -9.45 35.20 0.46
CA ASP A 182 -8.50 35.97 -0.35
C ASP A 182 -9.18 36.40 -1.65
N ASP A 183 -9.90 37.53 -1.59
CA ASP A 183 -10.66 38.15 -2.69
C ASP A 183 -9.70 38.96 -3.57
N ASN A 184 -8.84 38.26 -4.31
CA ASN A 184 -7.77 38.85 -5.11
C ASN A 184 -8.11 38.98 -6.61
N GLY A 185 -9.22 38.35 -7.04
CA GLY A 185 -9.73 38.43 -8.41
C GLY A 185 -8.92 37.68 -9.46
N ILE A 186 -8.02 36.77 -9.07
CA ILE A 186 -7.12 36.01 -9.96
C ILE A 186 -7.20 34.50 -9.68
N SER A 187 -7.35 33.72 -10.75
CA SER A 187 -7.15 32.27 -10.80
C SER A 187 -5.93 31.92 -11.66
N ILE A 188 -5.70 30.63 -11.92
CA ILE A 188 -4.58 30.17 -12.77
C ILE A 188 -4.70 30.73 -14.19
N ASP A 189 -5.91 30.77 -14.75
CA ASP A 189 -6.14 31.16 -16.15
C ASP A 189 -6.17 32.69 -16.36
N GLY A 190 -6.12 33.48 -15.29
CA GLY A 190 -6.22 34.94 -15.37
C GLY A 190 -7.20 35.52 -14.36
N LYS A 191 -7.87 36.60 -14.76
CA LYS A 191 -8.94 37.23 -13.95
C LYS A 191 -10.09 36.25 -13.73
N THR A 192 -10.63 36.21 -12.51
CA THR A 192 -11.76 35.35 -12.16
C THR A 192 -13.01 35.63 -12.98
N SER A 193 -13.17 36.86 -13.49
CA SER A 193 -14.23 37.25 -14.41
C SER A 193 -14.27 36.46 -15.73
N LEU A 194 -13.22 35.69 -16.04
CA LEU A 194 -13.21 34.79 -17.19
C LEU A 194 -14.14 33.58 -17.01
N THR A 195 -14.36 33.13 -15.78
CA THR A 195 -15.07 31.87 -15.50
C THR A 195 -16.16 31.98 -14.43
N THR A 196 -16.15 33.02 -13.60
CA THR A 196 -17.19 33.25 -12.60
C THR A 196 -17.69 34.70 -12.60
N SER A 197 -18.97 34.86 -12.32
CA SER A 197 -19.64 36.15 -12.04
C SER A 197 -20.62 36.00 -10.88
N GLU A 198 -20.40 34.98 -10.04
CA GLU A 198 -21.23 34.73 -8.86
C GLU A 198 -21.11 35.89 -7.86
N ASN A 199 -22.23 36.26 -7.25
CA ASN A 199 -22.22 37.16 -6.11
C ASN A 199 -21.96 36.36 -4.82
N THR A 200 -20.69 36.25 -4.43
CA THR A 200 -20.25 35.52 -3.23
C THR A 200 -20.96 36.01 -1.98
N LYS A 201 -21.16 37.33 -1.83
CA LYS A 201 -21.88 37.90 -0.68
C LYS A 201 -23.30 37.34 -0.60
N MET A 202 -24.07 37.44 -1.68
CA MET A 202 -25.44 36.94 -1.72
C MET A 202 -25.51 35.42 -1.50
N ARG A 203 -24.56 34.64 -2.03
CA ARG A 203 -24.52 33.18 -1.79
C ARG A 203 -24.36 32.85 -0.30
N PHE A 204 -23.43 33.52 0.38
CA PHE A 204 -23.17 33.29 1.79
C PHE A 204 -24.33 33.78 2.67
N GLU A 205 -24.84 34.99 2.42
CA GLU A 205 -26.01 35.52 3.14
C GLU A 205 -27.25 34.62 2.96
N ALA A 206 -27.50 34.14 1.73
CA ALA A 206 -28.59 33.19 1.46
C ALA A 206 -28.41 31.84 2.18
N SER A 207 -27.17 31.48 2.54
CA SER A 207 -26.84 30.28 3.30
C SER A 207 -26.85 30.52 4.82
N GLY A 208 -27.23 31.71 5.31
CA GLY A 208 -27.26 32.03 6.74
C GLY A 208 -25.89 32.42 7.33
N TRP A 209 -25.01 33.01 6.53
CA TRP A 209 -23.69 33.48 6.99
C TRP A 209 -23.65 34.99 7.13
N ASN A 210 -22.81 35.48 8.05
CA ASN A 210 -22.39 36.87 8.04
C ASN A 210 -21.36 37.09 6.93
N TYR A 211 -21.44 38.24 6.26
CA TYR A 211 -20.45 38.67 5.28
C TYR A 211 -19.85 40.01 5.68
N ILE A 212 -18.52 40.05 5.82
CA ILE A 212 -17.76 41.25 6.15
C ILE A 212 -16.70 41.44 5.07
N SER A 213 -16.46 42.67 4.64
CA SER A 213 -15.33 43.00 3.75
C SER A 213 -14.31 43.88 4.46
N CYS A 214 -13.04 43.73 4.09
CA CYS A 214 -11.97 44.66 4.42
C CYS A 214 -10.98 44.83 3.26
N ASP A 215 -10.23 45.93 3.29
CA ASP A 215 -8.97 46.03 2.57
C ASP A 215 -7.93 45.13 3.25
N GLY A 216 -7.46 44.09 2.56
CA GLY A 216 -6.52 43.12 3.09
C GLY A 216 -5.11 43.68 3.34
N HIS A 217 -4.80 44.87 2.83
CA HIS A 217 -3.53 45.56 3.04
C HIS A 217 -3.61 46.68 4.10
N ASP A 218 -4.81 46.97 4.63
CA ASP A 218 -5.01 47.85 5.79
C ASP A 218 -5.10 47.02 7.07
N TYR A 219 -4.05 47.06 7.88
CA TYR A 219 -3.98 46.29 9.12
C TYR A 219 -5.07 46.62 10.15
N ASP A 220 -5.60 47.84 10.16
CA ASP A 220 -6.62 48.25 11.10
C ASP A 220 -8.02 47.89 10.58
N ASP A 221 -8.23 47.93 9.27
CA ASP A 221 -9.47 47.45 8.65
C ASP A 221 -9.61 45.92 8.74
N VAL A 222 -8.51 45.17 8.55
CA VAL A 222 -8.48 43.72 8.82
C VAL A 222 -8.78 43.44 10.30
N ALA A 223 -8.20 44.20 11.23
CA ALA A 223 -8.46 44.03 12.66
C ALA A 223 -9.92 44.34 13.01
N ARG A 224 -10.52 45.37 12.40
CA ARG A 224 -11.95 45.67 12.53
C ARG A 224 -12.79 44.49 12.04
N ALA A 225 -12.52 44.00 10.84
CA ALA A 225 -13.29 42.91 10.25
C ALA A 225 -13.19 41.62 11.07
N LEU A 226 -12.00 41.25 11.54
CA LEU A 226 -11.81 40.10 12.41
C LEU A 226 -12.50 40.27 13.77
N THR A 227 -12.46 41.47 14.37
CA THR A 227 -13.16 41.76 15.62
C THR A 227 -14.67 41.54 15.47
N LEU A 228 -15.27 42.01 14.38
CA LEU A 228 -16.68 41.77 14.07
C LEU A 228 -16.97 40.30 13.79
N ALA A 229 -16.06 39.59 13.12
CA ALA A 229 -16.23 38.17 12.78
C ALA A 229 -16.19 37.24 14.00
N ILE A 230 -15.53 37.65 15.08
CA ILE A 230 -15.43 36.87 16.31
C ILE A 230 -16.41 37.30 17.40
N ASP A 231 -17.39 38.15 17.06
CA ASP A 231 -18.37 38.66 18.02
C ASP A 231 -19.11 37.50 18.72
N PRO A 232 -18.98 37.36 20.05
CA PRO A 232 -19.64 36.28 20.80
C PRO A 232 -21.17 36.38 20.81
N GLN A 233 -21.75 37.53 20.42
CA GLN A 233 -23.20 37.69 20.26
C GLN A 233 -23.72 37.15 18.92
N SER A 234 -22.81 36.83 17.99
CA SER A 234 -23.19 36.28 16.70
C SER A 234 -23.51 34.79 16.79
N ASN A 235 -24.63 34.40 16.19
CA ASN A 235 -25.06 33.00 16.09
C ASN A 235 -24.81 32.38 14.71
N SER A 236 -24.16 33.09 13.79
CA SER A 236 -23.93 32.64 12.42
C SER A 236 -22.44 32.51 12.12
N PRO A 237 -22.02 31.54 11.29
CA PRO A 237 -20.65 31.51 10.76
C PRO A 237 -20.37 32.78 9.94
N THR A 238 -19.10 33.18 9.85
CA THR A 238 -18.73 34.46 9.20
C THR A 238 -17.70 34.26 8.09
N LEU A 239 -17.96 34.87 6.94
CA LEU A 239 -16.96 35.07 5.90
C LEU A 239 -16.46 36.53 5.93
N VAL A 240 -15.13 36.67 5.98
CA VAL A 240 -14.41 37.93 5.82
C VAL A 240 -13.75 37.91 4.44
N ALA A 241 -14.27 38.71 3.51
CA ALA A 241 -13.67 38.94 2.21
C ALA A 241 -12.54 39.96 2.34
N CYS A 242 -11.31 39.46 2.33
CA CYS A 242 -10.10 40.24 2.36
C CYS A 242 -9.71 40.60 0.93
N ARG A 243 -9.92 41.86 0.53
CA ARG A 243 -9.51 42.32 -0.80
C ARG A 243 -7.99 42.46 -0.83
N THR A 244 -7.30 41.60 -1.57
CA THR A 244 -5.84 41.65 -1.68
C THR A 244 -5.39 41.83 -3.13
N ILE A 245 -4.11 42.14 -3.31
CA ILE A 245 -3.43 42.05 -4.60
C ILE A 245 -2.57 40.79 -4.57
N ILE A 246 -2.88 39.82 -5.43
CA ILE A 246 -2.04 38.61 -5.56
C ILE A 246 -0.60 39.02 -5.89
N GLY A 247 0.38 38.45 -5.19
CA GLY A 247 1.78 38.80 -5.43
C GLY A 247 2.19 40.19 -4.94
N TYR A 248 1.45 40.80 -4.01
CA TYR A 248 1.73 42.15 -3.48
C TYR A 248 3.23 42.40 -3.24
N GLY A 249 3.75 43.46 -3.85
CA GLY A 249 5.17 43.84 -3.79
C GLY A 249 6.02 43.33 -4.96
N ALA A 250 5.58 42.31 -5.70
CA ALA A 250 6.21 41.88 -6.95
C ALA A 250 5.93 42.93 -8.04
N THR A 251 6.81 43.92 -8.14
CA THR A 251 6.61 45.19 -8.85
C THR A 251 6.02 45.05 -10.26
N ASN A 252 6.48 44.09 -11.06
CA ASN A 252 6.05 43.89 -12.45
C ASN A 252 5.03 42.75 -12.62
N LYS A 253 4.76 41.96 -11.57
CA LYS A 253 3.92 40.75 -11.65
C LYS A 253 2.69 40.76 -10.73
N GLN A 254 2.62 41.64 -9.73
CA GLN A 254 1.49 41.71 -8.81
C GLN A 254 0.17 41.97 -9.55
N GLY A 255 -0.93 41.37 -9.07
CA GLY A 255 -2.25 41.50 -9.69
C GLY A 255 -2.43 40.71 -10.99
N THR A 256 -1.52 39.78 -11.31
CA THR A 256 -1.58 38.94 -12.52
C THR A 256 -1.44 37.46 -12.20
N GLU A 257 -1.96 36.60 -13.05
CA GLU A 257 -1.84 35.13 -12.94
C GLU A 257 -0.38 34.64 -12.98
N LYS A 258 0.54 35.44 -13.53
CA LYS A 258 1.97 35.13 -13.64
C LYS A 258 2.66 34.92 -12.30
N VAL A 259 2.09 35.43 -11.21
CA VAL A 259 2.61 35.26 -9.85
C VAL A 259 1.93 34.10 -9.10
N HIS A 260 0.95 33.42 -9.71
CA HIS A 260 0.19 32.37 -9.04
C HIS A 260 1.07 31.16 -8.71
N GLY A 261 1.69 30.52 -9.70
CA GLY A 261 2.31 29.19 -9.54
C GLY A 261 3.74 29.03 -10.06
N ALA A 262 4.47 30.13 -10.24
CA ALA A 262 5.86 30.11 -10.68
C ALA A 262 6.75 30.98 -9.78
N PRO A 263 8.03 30.61 -9.60
CA PRO A 263 9.02 31.46 -8.95
C PRO A 263 9.08 32.86 -9.59
N LEU A 264 9.41 33.86 -8.77
CA LEU A 264 9.45 35.25 -9.24
C LEU A 264 10.65 35.49 -10.18
N GLY A 265 11.78 34.84 -9.92
CA GLY A 265 13.05 35.13 -10.55
C GLY A 265 13.80 36.28 -9.86
N LYS A 266 15.12 36.19 -9.85
CA LYS A 266 16.03 37.12 -9.18
C LYS A 266 15.72 38.61 -9.41
N ASN A 267 15.53 39.05 -10.66
CA ASN A 267 15.30 40.46 -10.97
C ASN A 267 14.04 41.03 -10.30
N GLU A 268 12.99 40.21 -10.24
CA GLU A 268 11.72 40.60 -9.62
C GLU A 268 11.85 40.64 -8.09
N ILE A 269 12.58 39.69 -7.51
CA ILE A 269 12.90 39.67 -6.07
C ILE A 269 13.73 40.90 -5.68
N ASP A 270 14.74 41.26 -6.48
CA ASP A 270 15.58 42.43 -6.24
C ASP A 270 14.75 43.74 -6.29
N ALA A 271 13.83 43.85 -7.26
CA ALA A 271 12.89 44.97 -7.34
C ALA A 271 11.95 45.04 -6.13
N MET A 272 11.40 43.89 -5.72
CA MET A 272 10.54 43.76 -4.54
C MET A 272 11.29 44.14 -3.24
N ARG A 273 12.54 43.70 -3.07
CA ARG A 273 13.40 44.07 -1.93
C ARG A 273 13.59 45.59 -1.84
N LYS A 274 13.82 46.25 -2.98
CA LYS A 274 13.93 47.71 -3.05
C LYS A 274 12.61 48.40 -2.71
N LEU A 275 11.50 47.94 -3.26
CA LEU A 275 10.17 48.52 -3.05
C LEU A 275 9.72 48.43 -1.58
N LEU A 276 9.93 47.28 -0.95
CA LEU A 276 9.49 47.01 0.43
C LEU A 276 10.54 47.35 1.49
N GLY A 277 11.68 47.93 1.10
CA GLY A 277 12.75 48.33 2.02
C GLY A 277 13.38 47.16 2.77
N TRP A 278 13.50 45.98 2.14
CA TRP A 278 14.02 44.77 2.78
C TRP A 278 15.47 44.50 2.37
N HIS A 279 16.39 44.66 3.32
CA HIS A 279 17.84 44.62 3.07
C HIS A 279 18.51 43.30 3.47
N SER A 280 17.83 42.43 4.22
CA SER A 280 18.42 41.16 4.68
C SER A 280 18.62 40.19 3.53
N PRO A 281 19.68 39.35 3.54
CA PRO A 281 19.89 38.34 2.52
C PRO A 281 18.83 37.23 2.55
N PRO A 282 18.76 36.35 1.54
CA PRO A 282 17.80 35.26 1.51
C PRO A 282 17.85 34.37 2.75
N PHE A 283 16.67 34.01 3.28
CA PHE A 283 16.50 33.20 4.50
C PHE A 283 17.00 33.84 5.80
N ASP A 284 17.44 35.10 5.78
CA ASP A 284 17.87 35.84 6.95
C ASP A 284 16.78 36.83 7.39
N ILE A 285 16.30 36.67 8.62
CA ILE A 285 15.29 37.54 9.22
C ILE A 285 15.98 38.38 10.30
N PRO A 286 15.85 39.72 10.26
CA PRO A 286 16.36 40.59 11.31
C PRO A 286 15.99 40.07 12.71
N PRO A 287 16.96 39.98 13.65
CA PRO A 287 16.72 39.39 14.97
C PRO A 287 15.58 40.05 15.75
N ASP A 288 15.38 41.35 15.63
CA ASP A 288 14.27 42.09 16.25
C ASP A 288 12.90 41.62 15.72
N ILE A 289 12.78 41.43 14.40
CA ILE A 289 11.57 40.92 13.75
C ILE A 289 11.30 39.48 14.17
N LEU A 290 12.32 38.61 14.10
CA LEU A 290 12.18 37.21 14.49
C LEU A 290 11.83 37.09 15.98
N ASN A 291 12.51 37.81 16.87
CA ASN A 291 12.23 37.81 18.31
C ASN A 291 10.81 38.30 18.61
N THR A 292 10.30 39.29 17.85
CA THR A 292 8.92 39.74 17.98
C THR A 292 7.94 38.59 17.65
N TRP A 293 8.13 37.90 16.53
CA TRP A 293 7.33 36.72 16.18
C TRP A 293 7.45 35.58 17.20
N ARG A 294 8.64 35.33 17.75
CA ARG A 294 8.85 34.32 18.81
C ARG A 294 8.09 34.69 20.08
N SER A 295 8.09 35.97 20.46
CA SER A 295 7.33 36.46 21.60
C SER A 295 5.82 36.28 21.40
N ILE A 296 5.32 36.50 20.18
CA ILE A 296 3.92 36.21 19.80
C ILE A 296 3.64 34.72 19.93
N GLY A 297 4.53 33.85 19.47
CA GLY A 297 4.38 32.40 19.63
C GLY A 297 4.24 31.94 21.09
N THR A 298 4.86 32.66 22.03
CA THR A 298 4.77 32.35 23.47
C THR A 298 3.71 33.15 24.22
N SER A 299 2.96 34.05 23.57
CA SER A 299 2.05 34.99 24.26
C SER A 299 0.90 34.29 25.00
N HIS A 300 0.43 33.15 24.49
CA HIS A 300 -0.66 32.37 25.11
C HIS A 300 -0.17 31.33 26.13
N PHE A 301 1.10 31.37 26.55
CA PHE A 301 1.61 30.41 27.54
C PHE A 301 0.80 30.42 28.85
N MET A 302 0.47 31.60 29.37
CA MET A 302 -0.34 31.70 30.59
C MET A 302 -1.76 31.17 30.39
N GLU A 303 -2.38 31.42 29.24
CA GLU A 303 -3.71 30.88 28.93
C GLU A 303 -3.69 29.36 28.81
N TYR A 304 -2.64 28.81 28.19
CA TYR A 304 -2.38 27.37 28.12
C TYR A 304 -2.18 26.77 29.52
N GLN A 305 -1.39 27.40 30.40
CA GLN A 305 -1.22 26.93 31.79
C GLN A 305 -2.54 26.97 32.57
N ASN A 306 -3.29 28.07 32.49
CA ASN A 306 -4.61 28.18 33.14
C ASN A 306 -5.58 27.11 32.61
N TRP A 307 -5.52 26.78 31.32
CA TRP A 307 -6.32 25.69 30.75
C TRP A 307 -5.89 24.32 31.30
N LEU A 308 -4.59 24.08 31.46
CA LEU A 308 -4.09 22.84 32.09
C LEU A 308 -4.57 22.72 33.54
N GLU A 309 -4.58 23.79 34.32
CA GLU A 309 -5.09 23.78 35.71
C GLU A 309 -6.59 23.46 35.77
N ARG A 310 -7.40 24.04 34.87
CA ARG A 310 -8.83 23.69 34.74
C ARG A 310 -9.01 22.24 34.31
N LEU A 311 -8.19 21.75 33.40
CA LEU A 311 -8.22 20.34 32.98
C LEU A 311 -7.81 19.40 34.12
N ASP A 312 -6.80 19.77 34.91
CA ASP A 312 -6.27 18.94 36.00
C ASP A 312 -7.31 18.66 37.09
N THR A 313 -8.17 19.64 37.33
CA THR A 313 -9.27 19.58 38.31
C THR A 313 -10.59 19.07 37.74
N SER A 314 -10.68 18.84 36.42
CA SER A 314 -11.91 18.41 35.76
C SER A 314 -12.17 16.91 35.91
N PRO A 315 -13.42 16.48 36.18
CA PRO A 315 -13.79 15.06 36.13
C PRO A 315 -13.62 14.45 34.73
N HIS A 316 -13.59 15.27 33.68
CA HIS A 316 -13.42 14.83 32.28
C HIS A 316 -11.97 14.74 31.83
N LYS A 317 -10.98 14.95 32.71
CA LYS A 317 -9.55 14.95 32.36
C LYS A 317 -9.13 13.70 31.57
N ALA A 318 -9.43 12.52 32.11
CA ALA A 318 -9.02 11.25 31.48
C ALA A 318 -9.68 11.08 30.10
N GLU A 319 -10.94 11.48 29.97
CA GLU A 319 -11.69 11.41 28.73
C GLU A 319 -11.12 12.36 27.67
N ILE A 320 -10.89 13.63 28.02
CA ILE A 320 -10.28 14.64 27.13
C ILE A 320 -8.87 14.21 26.70
N LEU A 321 -8.04 13.69 27.61
CA LEU A 321 -6.69 13.25 27.27
C LEU A 321 -6.68 12.02 26.36
N ASN A 322 -7.60 11.07 26.56
CA ASN A 322 -7.76 9.91 25.68
C ASN A 322 -8.28 10.31 24.30
N THR A 323 -9.22 11.27 24.26
CA THR A 323 -9.85 11.72 23.02
C THR A 323 -8.95 12.61 22.16
N ARG A 324 -8.04 13.37 22.80
CA ARG A 324 -7.07 14.29 22.16
C ARG A 324 -6.19 13.64 21.09
N PHE A 325 -5.78 12.38 21.28
CA PHE A 325 -4.91 11.67 20.32
C PHE A 325 -5.67 10.75 19.38
N ASN A 326 -7.00 10.82 19.39
CA ASN A 326 -7.89 9.94 18.67
C ASN A 326 -7.65 8.44 18.96
N ARG A 327 -7.00 8.11 20.09
CA ARG A 327 -6.67 6.76 20.55
C ARG A 327 -7.82 6.13 21.32
N HIS A 328 -9.05 6.29 20.82
CA HIS A 328 -10.21 5.80 21.53
C HIS A 328 -10.24 4.27 21.48
N PHE A 329 -10.03 3.67 22.65
CA PHE A 329 -10.63 2.42 23.05
C PHE A 329 -12.14 2.66 23.14
N VAL A 330 -12.93 1.97 22.30
CA VAL A 330 -14.37 1.89 22.49
C VAL A 330 -14.61 0.93 23.65
N PRO A 331 -15.07 1.40 24.83
CA PRO A 331 -15.26 0.52 25.97
C PRO A 331 -16.18 -0.64 25.61
N ASN A 332 -15.84 -1.84 26.04
CA ASN A 332 -16.62 -3.06 25.83
C ASN A 332 -16.88 -3.44 24.36
N LEU A 333 -16.13 -2.91 23.39
CA LEU A 333 -16.28 -3.25 21.97
C LEU A 333 -16.32 -4.78 21.75
N ASP A 334 -15.30 -5.48 22.23
CA ASP A 334 -15.21 -6.94 22.06
C ASP A 334 -16.37 -7.68 22.74
N HIS A 335 -16.83 -7.17 23.89
CA HIS A 335 -17.96 -7.76 24.62
C HIS A 335 -19.27 -7.61 23.86
N GLU A 336 -19.59 -6.41 23.37
CA GLU A 336 -20.83 -6.16 22.61
C GLU A 336 -20.82 -6.89 21.27
N ILE A 337 -19.68 -6.94 20.58
CA ILE A 337 -19.52 -7.74 19.35
C ILE A 337 -19.71 -9.23 19.63
N MET A 338 -19.11 -9.76 20.70
CA MET A 338 -19.28 -11.17 21.08
C MET A 338 -20.74 -11.48 21.41
N LYS A 339 -21.39 -10.63 22.21
CA LYS A 339 -22.81 -10.77 22.57
C LYS A 339 -23.70 -10.79 21.32
N PHE A 340 -23.46 -9.88 20.37
CA PHE A 340 -24.17 -9.86 19.10
C PHE A 340 -23.94 -11.16 18.31
N LYS A 341 -22.69 -11.60 18.14
CA LYS A 341 -22.34 -12.85 17.44
C LYS A 341 -23.03 -14.08 18.06
N THR A 342 -23.11 -14.16 19.39
CA THR A 342 -23.80 -15.25 20.10
C THR A 342 -25.30 -15.31 19.79
N VAL A 343 -25.97 -14.15 19.72
CA VAL A 343 -27.40 -14.08 19.36
C VAL A 343 -27.61 -14.52 17.92
N ILE A 344 -26.82 -13.98 16.98
CA ILE A 344 -26.91 -14.33 15.55
C ILE A 344 -26.64 -15.82 15.32
N ALA A 345 -25.63 -16.39 15.98
CA ALA A 345 -25.31 -17.81 15.83
C ALA A 345 -26.45 -18.74 16.29
N LYS A 346 -27.31 -18.28 17.20
CA LYS A 346 -28.47 -19.03 17.69
C LYS A 346 -29.73 -18.81 16.84
N GLU A 347 -29.99 -17.57 16.44
CA GLU A 347 -31.25 -17.18 15.81
C GLU A 347 -31.22 -17.25 14.28
N THR A 348 -30.04 -17.08 13.67
CA THR A 348 -29.83 -17.13 12.20
C THR A 348 -30.88 -16.36 11.39
N PRO A 349 -31.12 -15.07 11.68
CA PRO A 349 -32.23 -14.32 11.09
C PRO A 349 -32.14 -14.10 9.57
N GLY A 350 -30.95 -14.19 8.98
CA GLY A 350 -30.74 -14.04 7.54
C GLY A 350 -30.95 -12.61 7.03
N TYR A 351 -30.42 -11.62 7.76
CA TYR A 351 -30.60 -10.20 7.42
C TYR A 351 -29.82 -9.76 6.18
N ALA A 352 -30.29 -8.70 5.54
CA ALA A 352 -29.46 -7.89 4.66
C ALA A 352 -28.31 -7.28 5.46
N THR A 353 -27.11 -7.19 4.89
CA THR A 353 -25.94 -6.73 5.65
C THR A 353 -26.04 -5.25 6.07
N ARG A 354 -26.85 -4.42 5.39
CA ARG A 354 -27.23 -3.08 5.90
C ARG A 354 -28.04 -3.12 7.20
N LYS A 355 -28.91 -4.12 7.34
CA LYS A 355 -29.71 -4.33 8.56
C LYS A 355 -28.85 -4.93 9.66
N SER A 356 -27.94 -5.85 9.34
CA SER A 356 -26.94 -6.34 10.30
C SER A 356 -26.06 -5.19 10.82
N SER A 357 -25.62 -4.28 9.93
CA SER A 357 -24.87 -3.08 10.32
C SER A 357 -25.66 -2.18 11.26
N PHE A 358 -26.96 -1.99 11.02
CA PHE A 358 -27.85 -1.24 11.93
C PHE A 358 -27.92 -1.88 13.32
N GLU A 359 -28.05 -3.20 13.41
CA GLU A 359 -28.11 -3.88 14.72
C GLU A 359 -26.76 -3.81 15.46
N VAL A 360 -25.64 -3.89 14.75
CA VAL A 360 -24.32 -3.64 15.32
C VAL A 360 -24.23 -2.21 15.84
N LEU A 361 -24.68 -1.21 15.07
CA LEU A 361 -24.75 0.18 15.52
C LEU A 361 -25.64 0.36 16.76
N ASN A 362 -26.79 -0.32 16.85
CA ASN A 362 -27.64 -0.30 18.06
C ASN A 362 -26.88 -0.80 19.29
N ALA A 363 -26.15 -1.91 19.16
CA ALA A 363 -25.35 -2.46 20.25
C ALA A 363 -24.23 -1.49 20.67
N LEU A 364 -23.49 -0.94 19.70
CA LEU A 364 -22.29 -0.14 19.96
C LEU A 364 -22.55 1.29 20.40
N THR A 365 -23.63 1.92 19.92
CA THR A 365 -23.95 3.31 20.26
C THR A 365 -24.73 3.44 21.56
N SER A 366 -25.35 2.36 22.06
CA SER A 366 -26.03 2.34 23.35
C SER A 366 -25.02 2.55 24.49
N GLY A 367 -24.96 3.77 25.04
CA GLY A 367 -24.04 4.13 26.12
C GLY A 367 -22.68 4.67 25.65
N ASN A 368 -22.49 4.91 24.35
CA ASN A 368 -21.25 5.46 23.80
C ASN A 368 -21.49 6.77 23.03
N SER A 369 -21.09 7.89 23.62
CA SER A 369 -21.22 9.24 23.05
C SER A 369 -20.14 9.59 22.02
N PHE A 370 -19.10 8.76 21.86
CA PHE A 370 -17.98 9.04 20.95
C PHE A 370 -18.32 8.73 19.49
N PHE A 371 -19.34 7.93 19.20
CA PHE A 371 -19.80 7.72 17.83
C PHE A 371 -20.60 8.92 17.35
N LEU A 372 -20.13 9.55 16.27
CA LEU A 372 -20.83 10.64 15.59
C LEU A 372 -21.24 10.16 14.20
N GLY A 373 -22.51 9.77 14.09
CA GLY A 373 -23.07 9.14 12.91
C GLY A 373 -23.73 10.11 11.95
N GLY A 374 -24.09 9.62 10.77
CA GLY A 374 -24.96 10.36 9.86
C GLY A 374 -25.29 9.64 8.56
N SER A 375 -26.02 10.33 7.70
CA SER A 375 -26.29 9.91 6.32
C SER A 375 -26.46 11.11 5.41
N ALA A 376 -26.07 10.97 4.15
CA ALA A 376 -26.43 11.90 3.09
C ALA A 376 -27.88 11.63 2.65
N ASP A 377 -28.85 12.15 3.41
CA ASP A 377 -30.32 12.05 3.21
C ASP A 377 -30.94 10.63 3.18
N LEU A 378 -30.12 9.59 3.16
CA LEU A 378 -30.53 8.20 3.00
C LEU A 378 -30.62 7.43 4.33
N THR A 379 -30.93 8.09 5.45
CA THR A 379 -30.92 7.46 6.79
C THR A 379 -31.78 6.19 6.87
N SER A 380 -32.98 6.20 6.29
CA SER A 380 -33.90 5.05 6.30
C SER A 380 -33.49 3.93 5.34
N SER A 381 -32.80 4.26 4.24
CA SER A 381 -32.32 3.29 3.26
C SER A 381 -31.00 2.64 3.70
N ASN A 382 -30.11 3.43 4.30
CA ASN A 382 -28.80 2.99 4.79
C ASN A 382 -28.86 2.37 6.20
N LEU A 383 -29.89 2.71 6.98
CA LEU A 383 -30.08 2.28 8.37
C LEU A 383 -28.90 2.67 9.28
N THR A 384 -28.44 3.92 9.18
CA THR A 384 -27.27 4.40 9.94
C THR A 384 -27.59 5.06 11.28
N LYS A 385 -28.87 5.39 11.56
CA LYS A 385 -29.29 6.00 12.82
C LYS A 385 -29.79 4.94 13.77
N SER A 386 -29.04 4.65 14.83
CA SER A 386 -29.49 3.72 15.87
C SER A 386 -30.66 4.27 16.67
N SER A 387 -31.35 3.41 17.42
CA SER A 387 -32.48 3.80 18.27
C SER A 387 -32.10 4.72 19.43
N SER A 388 -30.85 4.67 19.90
CA SER A 388 -30.33 5.51 21.00
C SER A 388 -29.84 6.88 20.52
N GLN A 389 -29.61 7.05 19.22
CA GLN A 389 -29.05 8.27 18.66
C GLN A 389 -30.08 9.38 18.48
N LYS A 390 -29.67 10.60 18.84
CA LYS A 390 -30.43 11.83 18.63
C LYS A 390 -29.78 12.68 17.55
N ALA A 391 -30.60 13.35 16.76
CA ALA A 391 -30.13 14.25 15.72
C ALA A 391 -29.51 15.52 16.32
N ILE A 392 -28.52 16.06 15.64
CA ILE A 392 -27.99 17.41 15.89
C ILE A 392 -28.85 18.40 15.11
N SER A 393 -29.14 19.54 15.74
CA SER A 393 -29.79 20.70 15.10
C SER A 393 -29.05 21.98 15.46
N SER A 394 -29.46 23.11 14.88
CA SER A 394 -28.94 24.45 15.24
C SER A 394 -29.13 24.80 16.72
N ASP A 395 -30.14 24.20 17.36
CA ASP A 395 -30.57 24.53 18.72
C ASP A 395 -30.14 23.48 19.75
N ASP A 396 -29.80 22.26 19.30
CA ASP A 396 -29.39 21.16 20.17
C ASP A 396 -28.20 20.37 19.57
N PHE A 397 -27.04 20.53 20.20
CA PHE A 397 -25.79 19.82 19.86
C PHE A 397 -25.50 18.63 20.80
N SER A 398 -26.43 18.30 21.71
CA SER A 398 -26.28 17.13 22.60
C SER A 398 -26.40 15.81 21.83
N GLY A 399 -27.12 15.80 20.71
CA GLY A 399 -27.27 14.66 19.80
C GLY A 399 -25.96 14.21 19.13
N ASN A 400 -25.94 13.02 18.58
CA ASN A 400 -24.76 12.36 17.99
C ASN A 400 -25.03 11.76 16.60
N TYR A 401 -26.02 12.32 15.89
CA TYR A 401 -26.37 11.96 14.52
C TYR A 401 -26.56 13.19 13.64
N ILE A 402 -25.93 13.21 12.48
CA ILE A 402 -25.91 14.34 11.55
C ILE A 402 -26.75 13.98 10.32
N TYR A 403 -27.71 14.84 10.00
CA TYR A 403 -28.36 14.84 8.69
C TYR A 403 -27.57 15.74 7.75
N TYR A 404 -26.76 15.15 6.86
CA TYR A 404 -25.92 15.92 5.96
C TYR A 404 -26.71 16.56 4.80
N GLY A 405 -27.90 16.01 4.49
CA GLY A 405 -28.62 16.27 3.23
C GLY A 405 -27.94 15.57 2.04
N VAL A 406 -28.38 15.86 0.82
CA VAL A 406 -27.80 15.29 -0.41
C VAL A 406 -26.46 15.99 -0.73
N ARG A 407 -25.44 15.65 0.08
CA ARG A 407 -24.15 16.34 0.16
C ARG A 407 -23.02 15.36 0.47
N GLU A 408 -22.88 14.31 -0.35
CA GLU A 408 -21.93 13.23 -0.14
C GLU A 408 -20.49 13.74 -0.02
N HIS A 409 -20.11 14.70 -0.87
CA HIS A 409 -18.73 15.18 -0.91
C HIS A 409 -18.38 15.96 0.37
N ALA A 410 -19.24 16.89 0.79
CA ALA A 410 -19.06 17.60 2.05
C ALA A 410 -19.19 16.67 3.26
N MET A 411 -20.08 15.67 3.24
CA MET A 411 -20.16 14.66 4.31
C MET A 411 -18.80 14.01 4.55
N GLY A 412 -18.12 13.54 3.50
CA GLY A 412 -16.79 12.93 3.62
C GLY A 412 -15.75 13.86 4.21
N ALA A 413 -15.69 15.09 3.72
CA ALA A 413 -14.71 16.06 4.17
C ALA A 413 -15.01 16.59 5.59
N ILE A 414 -16.27 16.71 5.97
CA ILE A 414 -16.68 17.06 7.34
C ILE A 414 -16.31 15.93 8.30
N MET A 415 -16.52 14.66 7.93
CA MET A 415 -16.04 13.53 8.72
C MET A 415 -14.52 13.53 8.89
N ASN A 416 -13.75 13.92 7.86
CA ASN A 416 -12.30 14.12 8.00
C ASN A 416 -11.99 15.21 9.04
N GLY A 417 -12.69 16.35 8.98
CA GLY A 417 -12.56 17.43 9.97
C GLY A 417 -12.86 16.99 11.40
N ILE A 418 -13.91 16.17 11.57
CA ILE A 418 -14.28 15.58 12.86
C ILE A 418 -13.16 14.66 13.38
N ALA A 419 -12.63 13.78 12.53
CA ALA A 419 -11.54 12.87 12.90
C ALA A 419 -10.24 13.63 13.24
N LEU A 420 -9.90 14.68 12.48
CA LEU A 420 -8.71 15.49 12.70
C LEU A 420 -8.80 16.33 13.99
N HIS A 421 -9.98 16.80 14.34
CA HIS A 421 -10.19 17.51 15.60
C HIS A 421 -9.90 16.62 16.82
N GLY A 422 -10.24 15.33 16.73
CA GLY A 422 -10.31 14.42 17.88
C GLY A 422 -11.65 14.55 18.63
N GLY A 423 -11.94 13.63 19.55
CA GLY A 423 -13.21 13.60 20.29
C GLY A 423 -14.23 12.57 19.82
N PHE A 424 -14.26 12.22 18.53
CA PHE A 424 -15.30 11.36 17.95
C PHE A 424 -14.76 10.34 16.95
N ILE A 425 -15.50 9.24 16.79
CA ILE A 425 -15.38 8.28 15.70
C ILE A 425 -16.48 8.59 14.69
N PRO A 426 -16.16 9.29 13.58
CA PRO A 426 -17.15 9.64 12.58
C PRO A 426 -17.52 8.45 11.72
N TYR A 427 -18.82 8.29 11.46
CA TYR A 427 -19.31 7.43 10.40
C TYR A 427 -20.46 8.08 9.63
N GLY A 428 -20.57 7.77 8.35
CA GLY A 428 -21.57 8.37 7.46
C GLY A 428 -21.92 7.46 6.31
N GLY A 429 -23.19 7.45 5.91
CA GLY A 429 -23.69 6.57 4.86
C GLY A 429 -24.29 7.24 3.64
N THR A 430 -24.09 6.60 2.49
CA THR A 430 -24.80 6.81 1.22
C THR A 430 -24.88 5.46 0.47
N PHE A 431 -25.42 5.42 -0.74
CA PHE A 431 -25.31 4.23 -1.58
C PHE A 431 -23.89 4.08 -2.13
N LEU A 432 -23.40 2.86 -2.29
CA LEU A 432 -22.04 2.60 -2.77
C LEU A 432 -21.77 3.23 -4.14
N VAL A 433 -22.79 3.34 -4.99
CA VAL A 433 -22.68 4.01 -6.30
C VAL A 433 -22.28 5.49 -6.16
N PHE A 434 -22.74 6.16 -5.10
CA PHE A 434 -22.44 7.57 -4.86
C PHE A 434 -21.09 7.77 -4.16
N SER A 435 -20.32 6.69 -3.94
CA SER A 435 -18.91 6.80 -3.54
C SER A 435 -18.09 7.63 -4.54
N ASP A 436 -18.54 7.72 -5.80
CA ASP A 436 -17.94 8.58 -6.83
C ASP A 436 -18.04 10.07 -6.50
N TYR A 437 -19.13 10.53 -5.89
CA TYR A 437 -19.30 11.94 -5.49
C TYR A 437 -18.37 12.34 -4.33
N ILE A 438 -18.07 11.41 -3.43
CA ILE A 438 -17.26 11.61 -2.21
C ILE A 438 -15.80 11.15 -2.37
N ARG A 439 -15.43 10.63 -3.55
CA ARG A 439 -14.15 9.96 -3.80
C ARG A 439 -12.92 10.77 -3.37
N PRO A 440 -12.80 12.08 -3.66
CA PRO A 440 -11.62 12.84 -3.24
C PRO A 440 -11.50 12.97 -1.71
N ALA A 441 -12.62 13.05 -1.00
CA ALA A 441 -12.61 13.09 0.47
C ALA A 441 -12.20 11.74 1.07
N ILE A 442 -12.68 10.60 0.53
CA ILE A 442 -12.23 9.25 0.92
C ILE A 442 -10.72 9.11 0.72
N ARG A 443 -10.21 9.57 -0.43
CA ARG A 443 -8.77 9.53 -0.73
C ARG A 443 -7.97 10.35 0.29
N LEU A 444 -8.47 11.52 0.70
CA LEU A 444 -7.83 12.34 1.72
C LEU A 444 -7.87 11.71 3.11
N SER A 445 -8.94 10.99 3.48
CA SER A 445 -8.98 10.20 4.72
C SER A 445 -7.86 9.15 4.73
N ALA A 446 -7.68 8.46 3.61
CA ALA A 446 -6.68 7.41 3.48
C ALA A 446 -5.26 7.98 3.50
N LEU A 447 -5.02 9.08 2.78
CA LEU A 447 -3.75 9.80 2.75
C LEU A 447 -3.34 10.31 4.14
N MET A 448 -4.30 10.84 4.91
CA MET A 448 -4.07 11.34 6.26
C MET A 448 -4.06 10.26 7.35
N GLY A 449 -4.39 9.02 7.01
CA GLY A 449 -4.52 7.92 7.96
C GLY A 449 -5.62 8.13 9.00
N LEU A 450 -6.79 8.63 8.59
CA LEU A 450 -7.89 8.94 9.50
C LEU A 450 -8.82 7.74 9.71
N ARG A 451 -9.23 7.49 10.96
CA ARG A 451 -10.33 6.58 11.28
C ARG A 451 -11.67 7.23 10.90
N VAL A 452 -12.07 7.06 9.65
CA VAL A 452 -13.40 7.42 9.13
C VAL A 452 -14.08 6.17 8.59
N ILE A 453 -15.33 5.94 8.99
CA ILE A 453 -16.08 4.73 8.62
C ILE A 453 -17.21 5.11 7.66
N TYR A 454 -17.10 4.65 6.41
CA TYR A 454 -18.05 4.90 5.34
C TYR A 454 -19.03 3.73 5.23
N VAL A 455 -20.30 3.96 5.55
CA VAL A 455 -21.36 2.94 5.50
C VAL A 455 -22.07 2.99 4.14
N MET A 456 -21.60 2.19 3.18
CA MET A 456 -21.98 2.27 1.78
C MET A 456 -22.93 1.13 1.40
N THR A 457 -24.23 1.40 1.34
CA THR A 457 -25.24 0.34 1.12
C THR A 457 -25.62 0.17 -0.36
N HIS A 458 -26.49 -0.78 -0.68
CA HIS A 458 -26.93 -1.07 -2.06
C HIS A 458 -25.73 -1.36 -2.98
N ASP A 459 -24.91 -2.30 -2.54
CA ASP A 459 -23.55 -2.56 -3.03
C ASP A 459 -23.42 -3.19 -4.42
N SER A 460 -24.52 -3.57 -5.08
CA SER A 460 -24.50 -4.37 -6.32
C SER A 460 -25.82 -4.27 -7.10
N ILE A 461 -25.93 -5.03 -8.20
CA ILE A 461 -27.20 -5.29 -8.90
C ILE A 461 -28.29 -5.90 -8.00
N GLY A 462 -27.95 -6.37 -6.79
CA GLY A 462 -28.90 -6.83 -5.78
C GLY A 462 -29.89 -5.76 -5.33
N LEU A 463 -29.63 -4.49 -5.62
CA LEU A 463 -30.62 -3.45 -5.40
C LEU A 463 -31.82 -3.55 -6.35
N GLY A 464 -31.69 -4.12 -7.54
CA GLY A 464 -32.82 -4.30 -8.46
C GLY A 464 -33.24 -3.06 -9.25
N GLU A 465 -34.48 -2.62 -9.06
CA GLU A 465 -35.26 -1.86 -10.03
C GLU A 465 -34.76 -0.42 -10.30
N ASP A 466 -34.01 0.20 -9.40
CA ASP A 466 -33.47 1.56 -9.65
C ASP A 466 -32.50 1.57 -10.86
N GLY A 467 -31.98 0.40 -11.23
CA GLY A 467 -31.30 0.21 -12.50
C GLY A 467 -29.85 0.69 -12.53
N PRO A 468 -29.24 0.76 -13.73
CA PRO A 468 -27.79 0.85 -13.89
C PRO A 468 -27.16 2.12 -13.34
N THR A 469 -27.93 3.20 -13.17
CA THR A 469 -27.43 4.45 -12.55
C THR A 469 -27.18 4.31 -11.06
N HIS A 470 -27.78 3.30 -10.42
CA HIS A 470 -27.69 3.07 -8.97
C HIS A 470 -26.87 1.84 -8.61
N GLN A 471 -26.57 0.97 -9.58
CA GLN A 471 -25.97 -0.34 -9.37
C GLN A 471 -24.45 -0.26 -9.47
N PRO A 472 -23.70 -0.47 -8.35
CA PRO A 472 -22.25 -0.49 -8.39
C PRO A 472 -21.72 -1.68 -9.20
N ILE A 473 -20.72 -1.44 -10.06
CA ILE A 473 -20.07 -2.47 -10.89
C ILE A 473 -18.54 -2.48 -10.69
N GLU A 474 -17.90 -1.36 -10.99
CA GLU A 474 -16.46 -1.08 -10.86
C GLU A 474 -16.07 -0.53 -9.48
N HIS A 475 -17.05 -0.16 -8.66
CA HIS A 475 -16.84 0.68 -7.50
C HIS A 475 -15.96 0.00 -6.45
N LEU A 476 -16.18 -1.29 -6.17
CA LEU A 476 -15.31 -2.09 -5.31
C LEU A 476 -13.87 -2.09 -5.82
N ALA A 477 -13.65 -2.35 -7.11
CA ALA A 477 -12.32 -2.32 -7.71
C ALA A 477 -11.67 -0.93 -7.58
N SER A 478 -12.45 0.12 -7.84
CA SER A 478 -11.97 1.50 -7.77
C SER A 478 -11.57 1.91 -6.35
N LEU A 479 -12.27 1.42 -5.32
CA LEU A 479 -12.00 1.73 -3.91
C LEU A 479 -10.85 0.88 -3.39
N ARG A 480 -10.79 -0.41 -3.72
CA ARG A 480 -9.65 -1.31 -3.39
C ARG A 480 -8.32 -0.80 -3.95
N ALA A 481 -8.36 -0.03 -5.04
CA ALA A 481 -7.18 0.60 -5.64
C ALA A 481 -6.66 1.83 -4.86
N ILE A 482 -7.42 2.38 -3.89
CA ILE A 482 -6.98 3.52 -3.08
C ILE A 482 -6.02 3.01 -2.00
N PRO A 483 -4.76 3.49 -1.95
CA PRO A 483 -3.82 3.08 -0.91
C PRO A 483 -4.33 3.43 0.49
N ASN A 484 -4.04 2.56 1.47
CA ASN A 484 -4.39 2.76 2.88
C ASN A 484 -5.91 2.86 3.17
N LEU A 485 -6.77 2.30 2.30
CA LEU A 485 -8.22 2.19 2.51
C LEU A 485 -8.61 0.72 2.65
N LEU A 486 -9.33 0.36 3.72
CA LEU A 486 -9.90 -0.98 3.85
C LEU A 486 -11.28 -1.04 3.20
N VAL A 487 -11.51 -2.01 2.30
CA VAL A 487 -12.82 -2.20 1.65
C VAL A 487 -13.42 -3.51 2.09
N PHE A 488 -14.33 -3.43 3.05
CA PHE A 488 -15.07 -4.57 3.57
C PHE A 488 -16.34 -4.81 2.75
N ARG A 489 -16.59 -6.06 2.38
CA ARG A 489 -17.84 -6.53 1.77
C ARG A 489 -18.32 -7.80 2.49
N PRO A 490 -18.89 -7.66 3.69
CA PRO A 490 -19.29 -8.79 4.53
C PRO A 490 -20.46 -9.56 3.92
N CYS A 491 -20.48 -10.89 4.09
CA CYS A 491 -21.51 -11.76 3.54
C CYS A 491 -22.75 -11.92 4.41
N ASP A 492 -22.61 -11.80 5.73
CA ASP A 492 -23.68 -12.05 6.69
C ASP A 492 -23.58 -11.17 7.95
N SER A 493 -24.40 -11.46 8.95
CA SER A 493 -24.45 -10.66 10.18
C SER A 493 -23.19 -10.79 11.03
N ILE A 494 -22.53 -11.96 11.07
CA ILE A 494 -21.31 -12.15 11.86
C ILE A 494 -20.14 -11.41 11.19
N GLU A 495 -19.93 -11.59 9.88
CA GLU A 495 -18.88 -10.87 9.17
C GLU A 495 -19.12 -9.35 9.26
N THR A 496 -20.38 -8.89 9.20
CA THR A 496 -20.69 -7.47 9.36
C THR A 496 -20.26 -6.93 10.73
N ALA A 497 -20.51 -7.67 11.81
CA ALA A 497 -20.07 -7.30 13.15
C ALA A 497 -18.54 -7.31 13.28
N GLU A 498 -17.90 -8.33 12.72
CA GLU A 498 -16.43 -8.44 12.68
C GLU A 498 -15.80 -7.28 11.90
N CYS A 499 -16.35 -6.91 10.74
CA CYS A 499 -15.88 -5.78 9.95
C CYS A 499 -16.03 -4.44 10.70
N TRP A 500 -17.13 -4.23 11.43
CA TRP A 500 -17.29 -3.07 12.31
C TRP A 500 -16.24 -3.05 13.43
N GLN A 501 -15.99 -4.19 14.08
CA GLN A 501 -14.96 -4.31 15.12
C GLN A 501 -13.59 -3.90 14.57
N ILE A 502 -13.25 -4.36 13.37
CA ILE A 502 -11.99 -4.00 12.70
C ILE A 502 -11.96 -2.51 12.37
N ALA A 503 -13.00 -1.98 11.72
CA ALA A 503 -13.08 -0.59 11.29
C ALA A 503 -12.95 0.40 12.47
N ILE A 504 -13.58 0.08 13.61
CA ILE A 504 -13.47 0.87 14.85
C ILE A 504 -12.06 0.79 15.43
N SER A 505 -11.41 -0.37 15.33
CA SER A 505 -10.07 -0.60 15.86
C SER A 505 -8.95 0.01 15.00
N GLN A 506 -9.23 0.42 13.76
CA GLN A 506 -8.26 1.07 12.89
C GLN A 506 -7.95 2.49 13.38
N THR A 507 -6.74 2.75 13.86
CA THR A 507 -6.34 4.10 14.30
C THR A 507 -5.62 4.92 13.23
N TYR A 508 -5.31 4.32 12.07
CA TYR A 508 -4.48 4.92 11.02
C TYR A 508 -5.01 4.66 9.59
N ARG A 509 -6.24 4.16 9.44
CA ARG A 509 -6.86 3.83 8.14
C ARG A 509 -8.38 4.08 8.15
N PRO A 510 -8.96 4.65 7.09
CA PRO A 510 -10.40 4.65 6.89
C PRO A 510 -10.91 3.28 6.43
N SER A 511 -12.22 3.07 6.54
CA SER A 511 -12.88 1.83 6.15
C SER A 511 -14.14 2.10 5.33
N ILE A 512 -14.34 1.36 4.24
CA ILE A 512 -15.61 1.22 3.52
C ILE A 512 -16.30 -0.05 4.01
N LEU A 513 -17.58 0.05 4.36
CA LEU A 513 -18.47 -1.10 4.55
C LEU A 513 -19.44 -1.13 3.36
N ALA A 514 -19.20 -2.01 2.39
CA ALA A 514 -20.09 -2.26 1.25
C ALA A 514 -21.19 -3.25 1.65
N LEU A 515 -22.43 -2.78 1.73
CA LEU A 515 -23.53 -3.50 2.36
C LEU A 515 -24.70 -3.73 1.40
N SER A 516 -25.24 -4.95 1.41
CA SER A 516 -26.32 -5.39 0.55
C SER A 516 -27.68 -4.76 0.91
N ARG A 517 -28.54 -4.59 -0.10
CA ARG A 517 -29.96 -4.21 0.08
C ARG A 517 -30.79 -5.42 0.51
N GLN A 518 -30.54 -6.54 -0.16
CA GLN A 518 -31.23 -7.82 -0.09
C GLN A 518 -30.75 -8.68 1.09
N ASN A 519 -31.61 -9.57 1.56
CA ASN A 519 -31.31 -10.50 2.64
C ASN A 519 -30.30 -11.57 2.18
N ASN A 520 -29.40 -11.96 3.09
CA ASN A 520 -28.45 -13.06 2.89
C ASN A 520 -28.60 -14.06 4.04
N PRO A 521 -28.46 -15.37 3.80
CA PRO A 521 -28.46 -16.35 4.88
C PRO A 521 -27.25 -16.14 5.79
N ASP A 522 -27.43 -16.33 7.12
CA ASP A 522 -26.29 -16.35 8.04
C ASP A 522 -25.54 -17.69 7.89
N LEU A 523 -24.24 -17.60 7.60
CA LEU A 523 -23.38 -18.75 7.29
C LEU A 523 -22.51 -19.18 8.48
N ALA A 524 -22.68 -18.50 9.62
CA ALA A 524 -22.01 -18.72 10.90
C ALA A 524 -21.80 -20.20 11.27
N THR A 525 -22.82 -21.05 11.11
CA THR A 525 -22.75 -22.46 11.51
C THR A 525 -21.78 -23.30 10.67
N ARG A 526 -21.35 -22.80 9.49
CA ARG A 526 -20.41 -23.50 8.61
C ARG A 526 -18.95 -23.31 9.03
N SER A 527 -18.62 -22.16 9.62
CA SER A 527 -17.26 -21.84 10.10
C SER A 527 -17.07 -22.08 11.59
N PHE A 528 -18.17 -22.07 12.37
CA PHE A 528 -18.12 -22.09 13.83
C PHE A 528 -18.80 -23.32 14.44
N PRO A 529 -18.15 -24.50 14.47
CA PRO A 529 -18.73 -25.70 15.11
C PRO A 529 -18.67 -25.68 16.65
N THR A 530 -17.99 -24.70 17.27
CA THR A 530 -17.82 -24.61 18.74
C THR A 530 -17.88 -23.17 19.26
N GLU A 531 -18.22 -22.98 20.54
CA GLU A 531 -18.28 -21.65 21.18
C GLU A 531 -16.92 -20.90 21.16
N GLN A 532 -15.81 -21.64 21.24
CA GLN A 532 -14.45 -21.08 21.14
C GLN A 532 -14.13 -20.50 19.75
N SER A 533 -14.80 -20.98 18.71
CA SER A 533 -14.60 -20.46 17.36
C SER A 533 -15.32 -19.12 17.14
N LEU A 534 -16.46 -18.89 17.82
CA LEU A 534 -17.19 -17.61 17.76
C LEU A 534 -16.44 -16.43 18.39
N SER A 535 -15.53 -16.66 19.33
CA SER A 535 -14.75 -15.57 19.96
C SER A 535 -13.64 -15.01 19.07
N THR A 536 -13.27 -15.73 17.99
CA THR A 536 -12.26 -15.26 17.04
C THR A 536 -12.93 -14.40 15.97
N ASN A 537 -12.32 -13.27 15.60
CA ASN A 537 -12.71 -12.47 14.45
C ASN A 537 -11.95 -12.97 13.21
N LEU A 538 -12.61 -13.73 12.35
CA LEU A 538 -11.99 -14.33 11.16
C LEU A 538 -11.75 -13.29 10.05
N SER A 539 -12.61 -12.27 9.98
CA SER A 539 -12.48 -11.17 9.02
C SER A 539 -11.18 -10.37 9.18
N LEU A 540 -10.48 -10.45 10.32
CA LEU A 540 -9.14 -9.86 10.53
C LEU A 540 -8.10 -10.37 9.54
N HIS A 541 -8.29 -11.57 9.00
CA HIS A 541 -7.41 -12.16 8.00
C HIS A 541 -7.74 -11.70 6.57
N GLY A 542 -8.81 -10.93 6.38
CA GLY A 542 -9.30 -10.47 5.09
C GLY A 542 -9.96 -11.55 4.23
N GLY A 543 -9.50 -12.79 4.30
CA GLY A 543 -10.16 -13.95 3.74
C GLY A 543 -9.79 -15.24 4.46
N TYR A 544 -10.77 -16.12 4.60
CA TYR A 544 -10.66 -17.34 5.39
C TYR A 544 -11.52 -18.47 4.81
N ILE A 545 -11.22 -19.71 5.17
CA ILE A 545 -11.98 -20.88 4.74
C ILE A 545 -13.28 -20.95 5.53
N LEU A 546 -14.40 -20.71 4.84
CA LEU A 546 -15.74 -20.70 5.42
C LEU A 546 -16.28 -22.13 5.62
N GLY A 547 -15.98 -23.03 4.69
CA GLY A 547 -16.48 -24.40 4.71
C GLY A 547 -15.86 -25.30 3.65
N GLY A 548 -15.80 -26.59 3.96
CA GLY A 548 -14.98 -27.54 3.20
C GLY A 548 -13.48 -27.30 3.43
N TYR A 549 -12.69 -28.36 3.53
CA TYR A 549 -11.24 -28.23 3.58
C TYR A 549 -10.54 -29.44 2.99
N SER A 550 -9.69 -29.18 2.00
CA SER A 550 -8.69 -30.08 1.50
C SER A 550 -7.42 -29.30 1.16
N PRO A 551 -6.23 -29.82 1.49
CA PRO A 551 -4.98 -29.25 0.98
C PRO A 551 -4.79 -29.48 -0.54
N GLN A 552 -5.58 -30.38 -1.14
CA GLN A 552 -5.61 -30.64 -2.57
C GLN A 552 -7.06 -30.61 -3.07
N PRO A 553 -7.72 -29.44 -3.06
CA PRO A 553 -9.09 -29.36 -3.52
C PRO A 553 -9.15 -29.56 -5.03
N ASP A 554 -10.26 -30.07 -5.54
CA ASP A 554 -10.57 -30.02 -6.97
C ASP A 554 -11.00 -28.60 -7.36
N PHE A 555 -11.72 -27.92 -6.45
CA PHE A 555 -12.11 -26.51 -6.60
C PHE A 555 -11.90 -25.70 -5.31
N THR A 556 -11.37 -24.48 -5.46
CA THR A 556 -11.38 -23.46 -4.40
C THR A 556 -12.29 -22.33 -4.86
N ILE A 557 -13.45 -22.18 -4.23
CA ILE A 557 -14.44 -21.16 -4.56
C ILE A 557 -14.26 -19.97 -3.62
N ILE A 558 -13.95 -18.81 -4.16
CA ILE A 558 -13.70 -17.56 -3.43
C ILE A 558 -14.85 -16.60 -3.74
N ALA A 559 -15.46 -16.01 -2.72
CA ALA A 559 -16.53 -15.05 -2.92
C ALA A 559 -16.53 -13.97 -1.84
N THR A 560 -17.31 -12.91 -2.09
CA THR A 560 -17.49 -11.77 -1.18
C THR A 560 -18.97 -11.42 -1.08
N GLY A 561 -19.38 -10.75 0.01
CA GLY A 561 -20.72 -10.22 0.14
C GLY A 561 -21.84 -11.25 -0.09
N SER A 562 -22.90 -10.81 -0.77
CA SER A 562 -24.07 -11.64 -1.08
C SER A 562 -23.73 -12.91 -1.88
N GLU A 563 -22.64 -12.91 -2.65
CA GLU A 563 -22.25 -14.03 -3.51
C GLU A 563 -21.62 -15.19 -2.73
N VAL A 564 -21.25 -15.02 -1.46
CA VAL A 564 -20.76 -16.14 -0.63
C VAL A 564 -21.84 -17.21 -0.46
N SER A 565 -23.11 -16.82 -0.31
CA SER A 565 -24.22 -17.78 -0.26
C SER A 565 -24.36 -18.59 -1.55
N LEU A 566 -24.10 -17.95 -2.71
CA LEU A 566 -24.06 -18.60 -4.01
C LEU A 566 -22.86 -19.56 -4.13
N ALA A 567 -21.68 -19.14 -3.67
CA ALA A 567 -20.48 -19.97 -3.64
C ALA A 567 -20.69 -21.25 -2.81
N VAL A 568 -21.32 -21.10 -1.65
CA VAL A 568 -21.70 -22.21 -0.78
C VAL A 568 -22.66 -23.18 -1.48
N ALA A 569 -23.69 -22.68 -2.17
CA ALA A 569 -24.63 -23.54 -2.89
C ALA A 569 -23.97 -24.28 -4.07
N VAL A 570 -23.02 -23.66 -4.76
CA VAL A 570 -22.21 -24.31 -5.81
C VAL A 570 -21.32 -25.40 -5.20
N ALA A 571 -20.65 -25.13 -4.08
CA ALA A 571 -19.83 -26.10 -3.38
C ALA A 571 -20.64 -27.32 -2.93
N ASP A 572 -21.83 -27.10 -2.34
CA ASP A 572 -22.72 -28.18 -1.90
C ASP A 572 -23.15 -29.09 -3.06
N ALA A 573 -23.33 -28.55 -4.27
CA ALA A 573 -23.62 -29.34 -5.45
C ALA A 573 -22.40 -30.17 -5.91
N LEU A 574 -21.21 -29.57 -5.96
CA LEU A 574 -19.97 -30.27 -6.34
C LEU A 574 -19.58 -31.38 -5.32
N ILE A 575 -19.81 -31.14 -4.03
CA ILE A 575 -19.54 -32.13 -2.97
C ILE A 575 -20.48 -33.33 -3.10
N LYS A 576 -21.74 -33.14 -3.53
CA LYS A 576 -22.66 -34.25 -3.85
C LYS A 576 -22.12 -35.12 -4.99
N ASP A 577 -21.37 -34.53 -5.92
CA ASP A 577 -20.65 -35.23 -6.98
C ASP A 577 -19.28 -35.77 -6.53
N LYS A 578 -19.02 -35.80 -5.22
CA LYS A 578 -17.82 -36.34 -4.56
C LYS A 578 -16.52 -35.57 -4.87
N LEU A 579 -16.62 -34.31 -5.26
CA LEU A 579 -15.46 -33.44 -5.46
C LEU A 579 -15.02 -32.77 -4.15
N ARG A 580 -13.72 -32.56 -4.00
CA ARG A 580 -13.13 -31.85 -2.86
C ARG A 580 -13.22 -30.35 -3.13
N VAL A 581 -13.96 -29.63 -2.31
CA VAL A 581 -14.18 -28.20 -2.50
C VAL A 581 -13.84 -27.42 -1.24
N ASN A 582 -13.08 -26.35 -1.41
CA ASN A 582 -12.86 -25.32 -0.38
C ASN A 582 -13.73 -24.11 -0.72
N VAL A 583 -14.46 -23.58 0.27
CA VAL A 583 -15.19 -22.31 0.15
C VAL A 583 -14.47 -21.28 0.99
N VAL A 584 -14.09 -20.17 0.36
CA VAL A 584 -13.37 -19.06 0.96
C VAL A 584 -14.29 -17.84 0.95
N SER A 585 -14.52 -17.25 2.13
CA SER A 585 -15.06 -15.89 2.22
C SER A 585 -13.89 -14.90 2.21
N MET A 586 -14.04 -13.82 1.45
CA MET A 586 -13.00 -12.80 1.26
C MET A 586 -13.57 -11.39 1.55
N PRO A 587 -13.99 -11.09 2.80
CA PRO A 587 -14.61 -9.82 3.12
C PRO A 587 -13.69 -8.60 2.85
N CYS A 588 -12.37 -8.74 2.92
CA CYS A 588 -11.44 -7.63 2.65
C CYS A 588 -10.15 -8.12 1.97
N LEU A 589 -10.01 -7.79 0.68
CA LEU A 589 -8.85 -8.20 -0.12
C LEU A 589 -7.55 -7.54 0.36
N GLU A 590 -7.62 -6.32 0.89
CA GLU A 590 -6.45 -5.60 1.41
C GLU A 590 -5.82 -6.36 2.60
N LEU A 591 -6.63 -6.70 3.61
CA LEU A 591 -6.15 -7.45 4.78
C LEU A 591 -5.64 -8.84 4.40
N PHE A 592 -6.24 -9.50 3.40
CA PHE A 592 -5.78 -10.79 2.92
C PHE A 592 -4.42 -10.68 2.25
N ASN A 593 -4.20 -9.64 1.45
CA ASN A 593 -2.93 -9.38 0.79
C ASN A 593 -1.81 -9.05 1.79
N GLU A 594 -2.16 -8.51 2.96
CA GLU A 594 -1.23 -8.27 4.08
C GLU A 594 -0.87 -9.54 4.86
N GLN A 595 -1.57 -10.66 4.66
CA GLN A 595 -1.26 -11.92 5.36
C GLN A 595 0.06 -12.54 4.86
N PRO A 596 0.77 -13.30 5.73
CA PRO A 596 1.96 -14.05 5.32
C PRO A 596 1.68 -15.00 4.15
N PRO A 597 2.68 -15.26 3.26
CA PRO A 597 2.53 -16.18 2.12
C PRO A 597 1.96 -17.56 2.50
N ASP A 598 2.37 -18.11 3.65
CA ASP A 598 1.90 -19.42 4.12
C ASP A 598 0.40 -19.41 4.43
N TYR A 599 -0.11 -18.34 5.04
CA TYR A 599 -1.54 -18.19 5.31
C TYR A 599 -2.33 -18.07 4.01
N ARG A 600 -1.87 -17.24 3.07
CA ARG A 600 -2.54 -17.07 1.76
C ARG A 600 -2.57 -18.38 0.98
N THR A 601 -1.49 -19.17 1.04
CA THR A 601 -1.42 -20.51 0.41
C THR A 601 -2.30 -21.53 1.11
N TYR A 602 -2.43 -21.44 2.43
CA TYR A 602 -3.35 -22.27 3.20
C TYR A 602 -4.82 -22.00 2.82
N VAL A 603 -5.23 -20.72 2.75
CA VAL A 603 -6.60 -20.33 2.40
C VAL A 603 -6.90 -20.61 0.92
N ILE A 604 -5.94 -20.32 0.03
CA ILE A 604 -6.06 -20.54 -1.42
C ILE A 604 -4.94 -21.49 -1.87
N PRO A 605 -5.13 -22.81 -1.75
CA PRO A 605 -4.16 -23.79 -2.22
C PRO A 605 -3.78 -23.60 -3.69
N THR A 606 -2.57 -24.03 -4.04
CA THR A 606 -2.09 -24.01 -5.43
C THR A 606 -2.72 -25.12 -6.28
N HIS A 607 -3.22 -26.18 -5.65
CA HIS A 607 -3.92 -27.27 -6.32
C HIS A 607 -5.39 -26.92 -6.61
N GLY A 608 -5.95 -27.52 -7.66
CA GLY A 608 -7.35 -27.36 -8.04
C GLY A 608 -7.63 -26.11 -8.84
N THR A 609 -8.87 -25.97 -9.30
CA THR A 609 -9.35 -24.82 -10.06
C THR A 609 -9.89 -23.75 -9.12
N ARG A 610 -9.52 -22.49 -9.31
CA ARG A 610 -10.09 -21.38 -8.54
C ARG A 610 -11.35 -20.88 -9.25
N VAL A 611 -12.39 -20.62 -8.47
CA VAL A 611 -13.65 -20.06 -8.95
C VAL A 611 -13.96 -18.83 -8.11
N ILE A 612 -13.91 -17.65 -8.71
CA ILE A 612 -14.17 -16.39 -8.03
C ILE A 612 -15.57 -15.91 -8.39
N ILE A 613 -16.38 -15.55 -7.39
CA ILE A 613 -17.76 -15.11 -7.57
C ILE A 613 -17.98 -13.78 -6.83
N GLU A 614 -18.22 -12.70 -7.58
CA GLU A 614 -18.51 -11.37 -7.03
C GLU A 614 -19.40 -10.60 -8.01
N ALA A 615 -20.49 -9.97 -7.56
CA ALA A 615 -21.31 -9.08 -8.38
C ALA A 615 -20.61 -7.73 -8.64
N GLY A 616 -19.49 -7.78 -9.33
CA GLY A 616 -18.64 -6.66 -9.74
C GLY A 616 -17.69 -7.08 -10.85
N ILE A 617 -16.74 -6.21 -11.22
CA ILE A 617 -15.77 -6.50 -12.30
C ILE A 617 -14.62 -7.42 -11.85
N GLU A 618 -13.98 -8.08 -12.82
CA GLU A 618 -12.86 -9.02 -12.60
C GLU A 618 -11.56 -8.36 -12.13
N LEU A 619 -11.35 -7.08 -12.45
CA LEU A 619 -10.06 -6.38 -12.31
C LEU A 619 -9.29 -6.65 -10.98
N PRO A 620 -9.88 -6.53 -9.78
CA PRO A 620 -9.14 -6.74 -8.53
C PRO A 620 -8.73 -8.20 -8.28
N TRP A 621 -9.31 -9.14 -9.02
CA TRP A 621 -9.09 -10.58 -8.88
C TRP A 621 -8.03 -11.14 -9.81
N GLN A 622 -7.57 -10.37 -10.79
CA GLN A 622 -6.60 -10.83 -11.80
C GLN A 622 -5.30 -11.38 -11.19
N ALA A 623 -4.84 -10.81 -10.07
CA ALA A 623 -3.65 -11.29 -9.37
C ALA A 623 -3.82 -12.70 -8.74
N LEU A 624 -5.06 -13.14 -8.53
CA LEU A 624 -5.41 -14.45 -7.99
C LEU A 624 -5.83 -15.46 -9.07
N LEU A 625 -6.21 -15.01 -10.27
CA LEU A 625 -6.63 -15.87 -11.37
C LEU A 625 -5.44 -16.43 -12.16
N ARG A 626 -5.56 -17.68 -12.57
CA ARG A 626 -4.66 -18.38 -13.51
C ARG A 626 -5.42 -18.72 -14.79
N GLU A 627 -4.69 -19.15 -15.82
CA GLU A 627 -5.24 -19.47 -17.16
C GLU A 627 -6.47 -20.41 -17.14
N ASN A 628 -6.56 -21.33 -16.17
CA ASN A 628 -7.63 -22.32 -16.06
C ASN A 628 -8.65 -22.02 -14.94
N ASP A 629 -8.52 -20.87 -14.27
CA ASP A 629 -9.45 -20.45 -13.23
C ASP A 629 -10.66 -19.72 -13.83
N PHE A 630 -11.71 -19.55 -13.03
CA PHE A 630 -12.96 -18.93 -13.47
C PHE A 630 -13.29 -17.68 -12.66
N PHE A 631 -13.75 -16.65 -13.34
CA PHE A 631 -14.42 -15.51 -12.73
C PHE A 631 -15.89 -15.47 -13.17
N PHE A 632 -16.77 -15.27 -12.19
CA PHE A 632 -18.20 -15.04 -12.36
C PHE A 632 -18.57 -13.72 -11.70
N GLY A 633 -18.75 -12.70 -12.54
CA GLY A 633 -19.16 -11.36 -12.14
C GLY A 633 -19.82 -10.62 -13.29
N ILE A 634 -19.70 -9.30 -13.31
CA ILE A 634 -20.40 -8.44 -14.26
C ILE A 634 -19.35 -7.66 -15.08
N ASN A 635 -19.53 -7.62 -16.41
CA ASN A 635 -18.61 -6.98 -17.35
C ASN A 635 -19.25 -5.85 -18.18
N SER A 636 -20.46 -5.43 -17.81
CA SER A 636 -21.19 -4.30 -18.38
C SER A 636 -21.81 -3.47 -17.27
N PHE A 637 -22.50 -2.38 -17.60
CA PHE A 637 -23.46 -1.80 -16.66
C PHE A 637 -24.59 -2.80 -16.36
N GLY A 638 -25.31 -2.55 -15.27
CA GLY A 638 -26.47 -3.35 -14.90
C GLY A 638 -27.73 -3.02 -15.73
N ALA A 639 -28.91 -3.33 -15.18
CA ALA A 639 -30.19 -3.09 -15.84
C ALA A 639 -31.31 -2.86 -14.81
N SER A 640 -32.40 -2.20 -15.20
CA SER A 640 -33.58 -2.03 -14.34
C SER A 640 -34.48 -3.26 -14.44
N ALA A 641 -34.45 -4.10 -13.40
CA ALA A 641 -35.35 -5.23 -13.20
C ALA A 641 -35.24 -5.72 -11.75
N PRO A 642 -36.17 -6.57 -11.26
CA PRO A 642 -36.02 -7.22 -9.96
C PRO A 642 -34.70 -7.99 -9.84
N ALA A 643 -34.06 -7.93 -8.67
CA ALA A 643 -32.71 -8.48 -8.44
C ALA A 643 -32.56 -9.93 -8.94
N HIS A 644 -33.51 -10.83 -8.65
CA HIS A 644 -33.44 -12.23 -9.09
C HIS A 644 -33.41 -12.39 -10.63
N ILE A 645 -34.05 -11.50 -11.39
CA ILE A 645 -33.97 -11.48 -12.86
C ILE A 645 -32.58 -11.02 -13.29
N LEU A 646 -32.01 -10.00 -12.63
CA LEU A 646 -30.67 -9.50 -12.93
C LEU A 646 -29.59 -10.56 -12.67
N TYR A 647 -29.61 -11.22 -11.51
CA TYR A 647 -28.67 -12.30 -11.20
C TYR A 647 -28.75 -13.44 -12.24
N LYS A 648 -29.96 -13.79 -12.69
CA LYS A 648 -30.15 -14.77 -13.77
C LYS A 648 -29.60 -14.26 -15.11
N HIS A 649 -29.88 -13.01 -15.47
CA HIS A 649 -29.43 -12.40 -16.72
C HIS A 649 -27.90 -12.34 -16.82
N PHE A 650 -27.22 -11.94 -15.73
CA PHE A 650 -25.76 -11.88 -15.65
C PHE A 650 -25.11 -13.24 -15.35
N GLY A 651 -25.88 -14.33 -15.31
CA GLY A 651 -25.34 -15.68 -15.14
C GLY A 651 -24.80 -15.99 -13.74
N LEU A 652 -25.14 -15.19 -12.73
CA LEU A 652 -24.81 -15.42 -11.32
C LEU A 652 -25.83 -16.36 -10.68
N THR A 653 -25.84 -17.61 -11.13
CA THR A 653 -26.73 -18.67 -10.63
C THR A 653 -25.96 -19.97 -10.48
N VAL A 654 -26.39 -20.83 -9.54
CA VAL A 654 -25.76 -22.13 -9.28
C VAL A 654 -25.66 -22.95 -10.57
N GLN A 655 -26.74 -23.04 -11.33
CA GLN A 655 -26.80 -23.82 -12.56
C GLN A 655 -25.79 -23.33 -13.61
N ASN A 656 -25.72 -22.01 -13.85
CA ASN A 656 -24.83 -21.46 -14.86
C ASN A 656 -23.35 -21.65 -14.47
N ILE A 657 -23.03 -21.46 -13.19
CA ILE A 657 -21.69 -21.67 -12.65
C ILE A 657 -21.28 -23.13 -12.80
N LEU A 658 -22.10 -24.07 -12.32
CA LEU A 658 -21.85 -25.51 -12.44
C LEU A 658 -21.68 -25.92 -13.89
N ASN A 659 -22.57 -25.50 -14.79
CA ASN A 659 -22.46 -25.84 -16.21
C ASN A 659 -21.12 -25.40 -16.80
N ARG A 660 -20.66 -24.18 -16.50
CA ARG A 660 -19.42 -23.64 -17.07
C ARG A 660 -18.17 -24.32 -16.49
N ILE A 661 -18.13 -24.57 -15.18
CA ILE A 661 -16.97 -25.23 -14.55
C ILE A 661 -16.94 -26.74 -14.88
N MET A 662 -18.10 -27.42 -14.91
CA MET A 662 -18.18 -28.86 -15.18
C MET A 662 -17.95 -29.21 -16.65
N THR A 663 -18.44 -28.42 -17.61
CA THR A 663 -18.20 -28.67 -19.05
C THR A 663 -16.70 -28.66 -19.38
N LEU A 664 -15.92 -27.80 -18.72
CA LEU A 664 -14.49 -27.69 -18.91
C LEU A 664 -13.68 -28.64 -18.03
N ALA A 665 -14.26 -29.11 -16.91
CA ALA A 665 -13.71 -30.14 -16.03
C ALA A 665 -13.89 -31.57 -16.59
N VAL A 666 -15.04 -31.91 -17.18
CA VAL A 666 -15.35 -33.26 -17.70
C VAL A 666 -14.45 -33.64 -18.90
N HIS A 667 -13.88 -32.67 -19.61
CA HIS A 667 -12.84 -32.94 -20.62
C HIS A 667 -11.42 -33.12 -20.05
N LYS A 668 -11.24 -33.05 -18.72
CA LYS A 668 -9.93 -33.03 -18.05
C LYS A 668 -9.66 -34.15 -17.03
N TYR A 669 -10.64 -34.95 -16.63
CA TYR A 669 -10.50 -35.92 -15.51
C TYR A 669 -10.35 -37.41 -15.90
N GLU A 670 -9.82 -37.72 -17.09
CA GLU A 670 -9.01 -38.92 -17.21
C GLU A 670 -7.56 -38.44 -17.34
N ASP A 671 -6.71 -38.83 -16.39
CA ASP A 671 -5.32 -38.37 -16.35
C ASP A 671 -4.62 -38.71 -17.68
N PRO A 672 -3.97 -37.73 -18.34
CA PRO A 672 -3.15 -38.00 -19.50
C PRO A 672 -2.16 -39.13 -19.21
N LYS A 673 -2.11 -40.14 -20.07
CA LYS A 673 -1.21 -41.26 -19.86
C LYS A 673 0.15 -40.95 -20.46
N LEU A 674 1.21 -41.17 -19.69
CA LEU A 674 2.58 -40.95 -20.12
C LEU A 674 3.03 -42.03 -21.11
N VAL A 675 3.53 -41.59 -22.27
CA VAL A 675 4.21 -42.43 -23.27
C VAL A 675 5.63 -41.93 -23.42
N VAL A 676 6.60 -42.82 -23.23
CA VAL A 676 8.01 -42.50 -23.38
C VAL A 676 8.49 -43.04 -24.73
N VAL A 677 9.04 -42.15 -25.56
CA VAL A 677 9.70 -42.52 -26.81
C VAL A 677 11.21 -42.35 -26.62
N HIS A 678 11.95 -43.46 -26.59
CA HIS A 678 13.39 -43.47 -26.45
C HIS A 678 14.10 -43.13 -27.77
N ARG A 679 15.35 -42.68 -27.68
CA ARG A 679 16.18 -42.42 -28.85
C ARG A 679 16.41 -43.70 -29.66
N GLY A 680 16.14 -43.64 -30.97
CA GLY A 680 16.28 -44.79 -31.87
C GLY A 680 15.11 -45.80 -31.84
N GLN A 681 14.08 -45.56 -31.03
CA GLN A 681 12.89 -46.41 -30.99
C GLN A 681 12.12 -46.33 -32.31
N ASN A 682 11.81 -47.50 -32.90
CA ASN A 682 11.05 -47.56 -34.14
C ASN A 682 9.54 -47.40 -33.87
N TYR A 683 8.79 -46.99 -34.90
CA TYR A 683 7.35 -46.71 -34.77
C TYR A 683 6.54 -47.92 -34.29
N LYS A 684 6.96 -49.15 -34.65
CA LYS A 684 6.27 -50.37 -34.21
C LYS A 684 6.30 -50.48 -32.69
N SER A 685 7.47 -50.26 -32.09
CA SER A 685 7.66 -50.26 -30.65
C SER A 685 6.90 -49.14 -29.93
N ILE A 686 6.69 -47.97 -30.57
CA ILE A 686 5.87 -46.88 -30.02
C ILE A 686 4.40 -47.29 -29.95
N VAL A 687 3.88 -47.95 -30.99
CA VAL A 687 2.49 -48.46 -31.00
C VAL A 687 2.29 -49.57 -29.98
N ASP A 688 3.30 -50.42 -29.76
CA ASP A 688 3.25 -51.43 -28.70
C ASP A 688 3.20 -50.80 -27.30
N GLU A 689 3.96 -49.73 -27.06
CA GLU A 689 3.92 -48.96 -25.80
C GLU A 689 2.55 -48.31 -25.59
N LEU A 690 1.98 -47.66 -26.62
CA LEU A 690 0.63 -47.07 -26.57
C LEU A 690 -0.44 -48.10 -26.22
N TYR A 691 -0.30 -49.34 -26.71
CA TYR A 691 -1.21 -50.43 -26.38
C TYR A 691 -1.01 -50.93 -24.95
N LEU A 692 0.23 -51.11 -24.50
CA LEU A 692 0.55 -51.58 -23.15
C LEU A 692 0.08 -50.61 -22.06
N GLN A 693 0.20 -49.30 -22.31
CA GLN A 693 -0.33 -48.26 -21.44
C GLN A 693 -1.87 -48.15 -21.52
N GLY A 694 -2.52 -48.90 -22.40
CA GLY A 694 -3.97 -48.87 -22.59
C GLY A 694 -4.47 -47.52 -23.12
N ILE A 695 -3.67 -46.83 -23.94
CA ILE A 695 -4.04 -45.59 -24.65
C ILE A 695 -4.77 -45.93 -25.95
N ILE A 696 -4.38 -47.03 -26.58
CA ILE A 696 -5.10 -47.59 -27.74
C ILE A 696 -5.62 -49.00 -27.41
N LYS A 697 -6.82 -49.30 -27.91
CA LYS A 697 -7.46 -50.62 -27.71
C LYS A 697 -6.94 -51.70 -28.66
N TYR A 698 -6.45 -51.32 -29.84
CA TYR A 698 -6.00 -52.25 -30.88
C TYR A 698 -4.75 -51.70 -31.57
N ARG A 699 -3.73 -52.56 -31.78
CA ARG A 699 -2.47 -52.19 -32.45
C ARG A 699 -2.61 -52.06 -33.97
N PHE A 700 -3.45 -52.90 -34.59
CA PHE A 700 -3.55 -53.05 -36.04
C PHE A 700 -3.93 -51.74 -36.79
N PRO A 701 -4.92 -50.94 -36.34
CA PRO A 701 -5.23 -49.67 -36.98
C PRO A 701 -4.07 -48.67 -36.95
N MET A 702 -3.30 -48.63 -35.86
CA MET A 702 -2.13 -47.75 -35.72
C MET A 702 -0.99 -48.17 -36.65
N TYR A 703 -0.73 -49.48 -36.82
CA TYR A 703 0.25 -49.96 -37.79
C TYR A 703 -0.10 -49.62 -39.23
N PHE A 704 -1.39 -49.67 -39.58
CA PHE A 704 -1.87 -49.30 -40.91
C PHE A 704 -1.74 -47.79 -41.16
N LEU A 705 -2.19 -46.96 -40.21
CA LEU A 705 -2.02 -45.50 -40.27
C LEU A 705 -0.55 -45.08 -40.33
N GLY A 706 0.33 -45.83 -39.65
CA GLY A 706 1.78 -45.66 -39.69
C GLY A 706 2.41 -45.68 -41.08
N LYS A 707 1.79 -46.42 -42.02
CA LYS A 707 2.23 -46.51 -43.42
C LYS A 707 1.61 -45.43 -44.31
N LEU A 708 0.50 -44.83 -43.88
CA LEU A 708 -0.29 -43.87 -44.65
C LEU A 708 0.04 -42.41 -44.31
N LEU A 709 0.32 -42.11 -43.04
CA LEU A 709 0.55 -40.76 -42.54
C LEU A 709 2.04 -40.40 -42.53
N SER A 710 2.39 -39.28 -43.18
CA SER A 710 3.76 -38.76 -43.24
C SER A 710 4.28 -38.23 -41.89
N GLU A 711 3.35 -37.85 -41.02
CA GLU A 711 3.54 -37.24 -39.70
C GLU A 711 4.25 -38.18 -38.72
N VAL A 712 4.20 -39.49 -38.97
CA VAL A 712 4.91 -40.52 -38.20
C VAL A 712 6.42 -40.28 -38.18
N LYS A 713 6.98 -39.80 -39.30
CA LYS A 713 8.42 -39.46 -39.40
C LYS A 713 8.82 -38.24 -38.56
N GLN A 714 7.84 -37.48 -38.08
CA GLN A 714 8.05 -36.26 -37.31
C GLN A 714 8.03 -36.50 -35.79
N ILE A 715 7.60 -37.68 -35.33
CA ILE A 715 7.62 -38.06 -33.91
C ILE A 715 9.08 -38.12 -33.44
N LYS A 716 9.40 -37.35 -32.40
CA LYS A 716 10.74 -37.28 -31.82
C LYS A 716 10.83 -38.09 -30.52
N PRO A 717 12.03 -38.51 -30.08
CA PRO A 717 12.23 -39.02 -28.72
C PRO A 717 11.77 -37.99 -27.69
N GLY A 718 11.13 -38.43 -26.61
CA GLY A 718 10.55 -37.56 -25.59
C GLY A 718 9.43 -38.20 -24.78
N ARG A 719 8.95 -37.47 -23.78
CA ARG A 719 7.81 -37.83 -22.92
C ARG A 719 6.54 -37.17 -23.46
N TYR A 720 5.48 -37.94 -23.69
CA TYR A 720 4.21 -37.45 -24.21
C TYR A 720 3.09 -37.81 -23.24
N TYR A 721 2.44 -36.80 -22.66
CA TYR A 721 1.19 -36.99 -21.91
C TYR A 721 0.04 -37.03 -22.91
N VAL A 722 -0.32 -38.23 -23.37
CA VAL A 722 -1.37 -38.39 -24.38
C VAL A 722 -2.72 -38.25 -23.69
N PRO A 723 -3.54 -37.26 -24.09
CA PRO A 723 -4.89 -37.12 -23.55
C PRO A 723 -5.71 -38.39 -23.79
N PRO A 724 -6.60 -38.74 -22.85
CA PRO A 724 -7.55 -39.83 -23.05
C PRO A 724 -8.48 -39.57 -24.25
N ASN A 725 -9.04 -40.64 -24.81
CA ASN A 725 -10.10 -40.61 -25.83
C ASN A 725 -9.74 -39.97 -27.19
N LEU A 726 -8.45 -39.78 -27.51
CA LEU A 726 -8.02 -39.41 -28.86
C LEU A 726 -8.19 -40.57 -29.86
N SER A 727 -8.63 -40.26 -31.08
CA SER A 727 -8.64 -41.25 -32.17
C SER A 727 -7.20 -41.62 -32.59
N PRO A 728 -6.98 -42.81 -33.20
CA PRO A 728 -5.66 -43.23 -33.67
C PRO A 728 -4.91 -42.20 -34.54
N ALA A 729 -5.62 -41.48 -35.42
CA ALA A 729 -5.02 -40.45 -36.27
C ALA A 729 -4.65 -39.18 -35.46
N GLU A 730 -5.46 -38.81 -34.47
CA GLU A 730 -5.19 -37.67 -33.58
C GLU A 730 -4.02 -37.94 -32.65
N ILE A 731 -3.85 -39.18 -32.16
CA ILE A 731 -2.68 -39.58 -31.36
C ILE A 731 -1.38 -39.38 -32.16
N ILE A 732 -1.36 -39.79 -33.44
CA ILE A 732 -0.18 -39.61 -34.31
C ILE A 732 0.11 -38.12 -34.52
N LYS A 733 -0.92 -37.31 -34.81
CA LYS A 733 -0.76 -35.86 -34.97
C LYS A 733 -0.30 -35.18 -33.68
N PHE A 734 -0.83 -35.62 -32.53
CA PHE A 734 -0.43 -35.12 -31.22
C PHE A 734 1.05 -35.40 -30.95
N MET A 735 1.50 -36.65 -31.12
CA MET A 735 2.90 -37.03 -30.92
C MET A 735 3.84 -36.37 -31.95
N ALA A 736 3.36 -36.08 -33.16
CA ALA A 736 4.10 -35.35 -34.19
C ALA A 736 4.19 -33.83 -33.93
N SER A 737 3.25 -33.25 -33.16
CA SER A 737 3.14 -31.81 -32.91
C SER A 737 4.25 -31.22 -32.02
N ARG A 738 5.20 -32.04 -31.55
CA ARG A 738 6.32 -31.66 -30.66
C ARG A 738 5.92 -31.11 -29.28
N LYS A 739 4.67 -31.28 -28.86
CA LYS A 739 4.20 -30.97 -27.49
C LYS A 739 4.66 -32.07 -26.51
N GLN A 740 5.95 -32.10 -26.23
CA GLN A 740 6.55 -32.99 -25.24
C GLN A 740 6.42 -32.39 -23.85
N ASP A 741 6.38 -33.27 -22.85
CA ASP A 741 6.59 -32.88 -21.47
C ASP A 741 8.05 -32.46 -21.26
N ASN A 742 8.22 -31.28 -20.68
CA ASN A 742 9.53 -30.82 -20.24
C ASN A 742 9.72 -31.28 -18.80
N VAL A 743 10.87 -31.86 -18.52
CA VAL A 743 11.23 -32.18 -17.14
C VAL A 743 11.73 -30.91 -16.48
N GLU A 744 11.06 -30.53 -15.39
CA GLU A 744 11.56 -29.49 -14.50
C GLU A 744 12.70 -30.05 -13.67
N ILE A 745 13.89 -29.50 -13.86
CA ILE A 745 15.09 -29.85 -13.11
C ILE A 745 15.51 -28.63 -12.32
N LYS A 746 15.41 -28.73 -11.00
CA LYS A 746 15.94 -27.73 -10.08
C LYS A 746 17.44 -27.95 -9.94
N VAL A 747 18.22 -27.04 -10.51
CA VAL A 747 19.65 -26.96 -10.28
C VAL A 747 19.86 -26.16 -8.98
N PRO A 748 20.38 -26.78 -7.91
CA PRO A 748 20.56 -26.10 -6.63
C PRO A 748 21.69 -25.08 -6.71
N ASP A 749 21.70 -24.16 -5.75
CA ASP A 749 22.81 -23.23 -5.54
C ASP A 749 24.11 -24.00 -5.27
N ALA A 750 25.24 -23.39 -5.64
CA ALA A 750 26.57 -23.89 -5.30
C ALA A 750 26.87 -25.34 -5.75
N ILE A 751 26.47 -25.72 -6.97
CA ILE A 751 26.63 -27.10 -7.50
C ILE A 751 27.89 -27.29 -8.36
N HIS A 752 28.51 -28.46 -8.23
CA HIS A 752 29.66 -28.89 -9.05
C HIS A 752 29.24 -29.59 -10.36
N GLY A 753 30.09 -29.52 -11.40
CA GLY A 753 29.87 -30.22 -12.67
C GLY A 753 29.59 -31.73 -12.55
N THR A 754 30.23 -32.43 -11.62
CA THR A 754 29.99 -33.87 -11.38
C THR A 754 28.65 -34.16 -10.70
N ALA A 755 28.19 -33.25 -9.84
CA ALA A 755 26.86 -33.32 -9.22
C ALA A 755 25.78 -32.97 -10.25
N LEU A 756 26.03 -32.01 -11.15
CA LEU A 756 25.17 -31.71 -12.30
C LEU A 756 25.04 -32.92 -13.23
N ALA A 757 26.15 -33.61 -13.54
CA ALA A 757 26.13 -34.81 -14.36
C ALA A 757 25.22 -35.91 -13.78
N LYS A 758 25.23 -36.08 -12.46
CA LYS A 758 24.37 -37.02 -11.73
C LYS A 758 22.91 -36.52 -11.68
N LEU A 759 22.70 -35.21 -11.53
CA LEU A 759 21.38 -34.59 -11.53
C LEU A 759 20.68 -34.78 -12.88
N PHE A 760 21.37 -34.47 -13.98
CA PHE A 760 20.82 -34.66 -15.32
C PHE A 760 20.61 -36.12 -15.66
N SER A 761 21.56 -37.02 -15.34
CA SER A 761 21.40 -38.45 -15.66
C SER A 761 20.33 -39.16 -14.83
N SER A 762 19.89 -38.57 -13.70
CA SER A 762 18.78 -39.10 -12.91
C SER A 762 17.41 -38.62 -13.37
N HIS A 763 17.34 -37.60 -14.24
CA HIS A 763 16.09 -36.94 -14.64
C HIS A 763 15.87 -36.91 -16.16
N LEU A 764 16.91 -37.11 -16.98
CA LEU A 764 16.90 -37.04 -18.44
C LEU A 764 17.47 -38.34 -19.06
N ASP A 765 17.17 -38.57 -20.35
CA ASP A 765 17.69 -39.71 -21.14
C ASP A 765 19.14 -39.46 -21.60
N ILE A 766 20.04 -39.27 -20.63
CA ILE A 766 21.47 -38.97 -20.83
C ILE A 766 22.30 -39.64 -19.74
N ASP A 767 23.45 -40.21 -20.09
CA ASP A 767 24.39 -40.74 -19.10
C ASP A 767 25.40 -39.70 -18.62
N SER A 768 25.90 -39.86 -17.40
CA SER A 768 26.84 -38.89 -16.80
C SER A 768 28.17 -38.77 -17.56
N LEU A 769 28.61 -39.81 -18.28
CA LEU A 769 29.88 -39.76 -19.05
C LEU A 769 29.72 -38.87 -20.28
N SER A 770 28.62 -39.01 -21.01
CA SER A 770 28.27 -38.15 -22.14
C SER A 770 28.14 -36.69 -21.72
N PHE A 771 27.53 -36.40 -20.56
CA PHE A 771 27.47 -35.05 -20.01
C PHE A 771 28.85 -34.50 -19.67
N MET A 772 29.68 -35.26 -18.93
CA MET A 772 31.02 -34.80 -18.54
C MET A 772 31.95 -34.60 -19.75
N SER A 773 31.77 -35.39 -20.82
CA SER A 773 32.50 -35.18 -22.07
C SER A 773 32.13 -33.85 -22.73
N ALA A 774 30.84 -33.50 -22.81
CA ALA A 774 30.39 -32.21 -23.34
C ALA A 774 30.78 -31.03 -22.44
N PHE A 775 30.78 -31.24 -21.13
CA PHE A 775 31.16 -30.24 -20.13
C PHE A 775 32.63 -29.80 -20.22
N GLY A 776 33.50 -30.62 -20.82
CA GLY A 776 34.91 -30.30 -21.10
C GLY A 776 35.23 -30.15 -22.59
N ASP A 777 34.22 -30.06 -23.47
CA ASP A 777 34.42 -30.05 -24.92
C ASP A 777 35.09 -28.73 -25.38
N THR A 778 36.27 -28.84 -25.99
CA THR A 778 37.07 -27.71 -26.44
C THR A 778 36.44 -26.93 -27.60
N ASN A 779 35.64 -27.58 -28.45
CA ASN A 779 34.92 -26.91 -29.52
C ASN A 779 33.78 -26.07 -28.96
N LEU A 780 33.04 -26.59 -27.96
CA LEU A 780 31.99 -25.82 -27.27
C LEU A 780 32.58 -24.64 -26.49
N LEU A 781 33.71 -24.82 -25.79
CA LEU A 781 34.37 -23.73 -25.08
C LEU A 781 34.84 -22.62 -26.05
N THR A 782 35.38 -23.02 -27.20
CA THR A 782 35.78 -22.09 -28.26
C THR A 782 34.58 -21.35 -28.85
N LYS A 783 33.46 -22.04 -29.06
CA LYS A 783 32.19 -21.44 -29.56
C LYS A 783 31.74 -20.25 -28.71
N TYR A 784 31.91 -20.32 -27.38
CA TYR A 784 31.47 -19.27 -26.46
C TYR A 784 32.59 -18.33 -25.99
N ASN A 785 33.80 -18.45 -26.55
CA ASN A 785 34.97 -17.67 -26.14
C ASN A 785 35.28 -17.80 -24.64
N ILE A 786 35.08 -18.99 -24.06
CA ILE A 786 35.33 -19.27 -22.65
C ILE A 786 36.78 -19.75 -22.48
N LYS A 787 37.57 -18.96 -21.75
CA LYS A 787 38.97 -19.28 -21.43
C LYS A 787 39.06 -20.03 -20.10
N ALA A 788 38.54 -21.25 -20.07
CA ALA A 788 38.56 -22.15 -18.92
C ALA A 788 38.79 -23.61 -19.36
N LYS A 789 39.02 -24.52 -18.41
CA LYS A 789 39.22 -25.95 -18.70
C LYS A 789 37.92 -26.70 -19.01
N ASN A 790 36.79 -26.18 -18.56
CA ASN A 790 35.44 -26.75 -18.66
C ASN A 790 34.40 -25.63 -18.39
N PHE A 791 33.12 -25.98 -18.40
CA PHE A 791 32.02 -25.05 -18.15
C PHE A 791 31.68 -24.85 -16.65
N GLU A 792 32.59 -25.19 -15.72
CA GLU A 792 32.40 -24.91 -14.30
C GLU A 792 32.23 -23.40 -14.07
N GLY A 793 31.19 -23.00 -13.33
CA GLY A 793 30.85 -21.58 -13.14
C GLY A 793 29.73 -21.06 -14.06
N TYR A 794 29.44 -21.74 -15.17
CA TYR A 794 28.49 -21.26 -16.19
C TYR A 794 27.07 -21.81 -16.03
N PHE A 795 26.85 -22.71 -15.08
CA PHE A 795 25.56 -23.33 -14.82
C PHE A 795 24.82 -22.59 -13.70
N THR A 796 23.94 -21.67 -14.07
CA THR A 796 23.27 -20.84 -13.07
C THR A 796 22.26 -21.65 -12.24
N PRO A 797 22.13 -21.43 -10.93
CA PRO A 797 21.07 -22.04 -10.15
C PRO A 797 19.69 -21.52 -10.57
N ASN A 798 18.82 -22.43 -11.04
CA ASN A 798 17.43 -22.13 -11.39
C ASN A 798 16.64 -23.44 -11.56
N THR A 799 15.33 -23.33 -11.71
CA THR A 799 14.48 -24.42 -12.21
C THR A 799 14.40 -24.33 -13.73
N TYR A 800 14.89 -25.36 -14.41
CA TYR A 800 14.92 -25.40 -15.87
C TYR A 800 13.92 -26.39 -16.41
N LYS A 801 13.21 -26.00 -17.47
CA LYS A 801 12.33 -26.87 -18.25
C LYS A 801 13.13 -27.42 -19.43
N LEU A 802 13.61 -28.65 -19.30
CA LEU A 802 14.41 -29.29 -20.33
C LEU A 802 13.61 -30.40 -21.00
N GLN A 803 13.81 -30.58 -22.30
CA GLN A 803 13.26 -31.74 -23.00
C GLN A 803 13.88 -33.00 -22.42
N TRP A 804 13.06 -34.00 -22.09
CA TRP A 804 13.55 -35.23 -21.46
C TRP A 804 14.69 -35.94 -22.24
N ALA A 805 14.66 -35.86 -23.58
CA ALA A 805 15.64 -36.49 -24.47
C ALA A 805 16.70 -35.52 -25.06
N ILE A 806 16.90 -34.36 -24.42
CA ILE A 806 17.89 -33.34 -24.80
C ILE A 806 19.32 -33.93 -24.83
N THR A 807 20.17 -33.46 -25.75
CA THR A 807 21.56 -33.95 -25.85
C THR A 807 22.50 -33.24 -24.86
N ALA A 808 23.64 -33.86 -24.57
CA ALA A 808 24.66 -33.25 -23.71
C ALA A 808 25.12 -31.87 -24.23
N PRO A 809 25.50 -31.70 -25.52
CA PRO A 809 25.86 -30.40 -26.05
C PRO A 809 24.72 -29.37 -26.00
N ASP A 810 23.47 -29.78 -26.23
CA ASP A 810 22.32 -28.88 -26.17
C ASP A 810 22.03 -28.42 -24.73
N ILE A 811 22.29 -29.27 -23.72
CA ILE A 811 22.24 -28.83 -22.31
C ILE A 811 23.31 -27.77 -22.07
N ILE A 812 24.56 -28.00 -22.48
CA ILE A 812 25.62 -27.00 -22.33
C ILE A 812 25.23 -25.68 -23.01
N ASP A 813 24.77 -25.76 -24.26
CA ASP A 813 24.33 -24.61 -25.07
C ASP A 813 23.22 -23.81 -24.39
N TYR A 814 22.20 -24.52 -23.88
CA TYR A 814 21.07 -23.91 -23.19
C TYR A 814 21.51 -23.16 -21.94
N PHE A 815 22.31 -23.79 -21.07
CA PHE A 815 22.75 -23.16 -19.82
C PHE A 815 23.69 -21.98 -20.04
N VAL A 816 24.64 -22.10 -20.98
CA VAL A 816 25.52 -20.98 -21.33
C VAL A 816 24.71 -19.82 -21.91
N THR A 817 23.69 -20.09 -22.72
CA THR A 817 22.79 -19.07 -23.25
C THR A 817 21.99 -18.38 -22.14
N GLN A 818 21.48 -19.13 -21.16
CA GLN A 818 20.80 -18.55 -19.99
C GLN A 818 21.74 -17.67 -19.17
N PHE A 819 22.97 -18.13 -18.91
CA PHE A 819 23.98 -17.34 -18.24
C PHE A 819 24.28 -16.04 -19.01
N LYS A 820 24.47 -16.09 -20.34
CA LYS A 820 24.73 -14.90 -21.16
C LYS A 820 23.54 -13.94 -21.18
N SER A 821 22.31 -14.45 -21.12
CA SER A 821 21.11 -13.61 -20.97
C SER A 821 21.07 -12.89 -19.62
N PHE A 822 21.52 -13.53 -18.55
CA PHE A 822 21.67 -12.87 -17.24
C PHE A 822 22.83 -11.87 -17.23
N TYR A 823 23.97 -12.24 -17.83
CA TYR A 823 25.18 -11.43 -17.88
C TYR A 823 25.10 -10.34 -18.96
N THR A 824 24.13 -9.44 -18.78
CA THR A 824 23.81 -8.31 -19.66
C THR A 824 25.00 -7.38 -19.89
N ASP A 825 24.92 -6.54 -20.93
CA ASP A 825 25.92 -5.53 -21.26
C ASP A 825 26.27 -4.60 -20.08
N SER A 826 25.29 -4.29 -19.23
CA SER A 826 25.49 -3.49 -18.01
C SER A 826 26.39 -4.19 -17.00
N LEU A 827 26.18 -5.50 -16.76
CA LEU A 827 27.03 -6.29 -15.86
C LEU A 827 28.41 -6.53 -16.45
N GLN A 828 28.51 -6.71 -17.77
CA GLN A 828 29.78 -6.78 -18.49
C GLN A 828 30.56 -5.47 -18.38
N GLN A 829 29.89 -4.33 -18.54
CA GLN A 829 30.50 -3.02 -18.38
C GLN A 829 31.01 -2.82 -16.94
N ARG A 830 30.22 -3.24 -15.95
CA ARG A 830 30.63 -3.19 -14.54
C ARG A 830 31.86 -4.06 -14.26
N ALA A 831 31.93 -5.26 -14.84
CA ALA A 831 33.10 -6.12 -14.71
C ALA A 831 34.36 -5.47 -15.32
N LYS A 832 34.21 -4.80 -16.48
CA LYS A 832 35.30 -4.03 -17.11
C LYS A 832 35.78 -2.88 -16.22
N GLU A 833 34.86 -2.14 -15.59
CA GLU A 833 35.21 -1.06 -14.63
C GLU A 833 36.02 -1.57 -13.43
N LEU A 834 35.72 -2.79 -12.98
CA LEU A 834 36.45 -3.44 -11.90
C LEU A 834 37.74 -4.11 -12.35
N GLY A 835 38.02 -4.15 -13.66
CA GLY A 835 39.21 -4.77 -14.23
C GLY A 835 39.25 -6.29 -14.08
N ILE A 836 38.09 -6.96 -14.00
CA ILE A 836 37.98 -8.41 -13.80
C ILE A 836 37.43 -9.09 -15.06
N SER A 837 38.04 -10.20 -15.48
CA SER A 837 37.50 -11.01 -16.59
C SER A 837 36.29 -11.84 -16.16
N GLU A 838 35.52 -12.34 -17.14
CA GLU A 838 34.33 -13.18 -16.88
C GLU A 838 34.70 -14.44 -16.05
N THR A 839 35.81 -15.12 -16.41
CA THR A 839 36.29 -16.28 -15.65
C THR A 839 36.69 -15.89 -14.21
N GLU A 840 37.38 -14.76 -14.01
CA GLU A 840 37.77 -14.32 -12.67
C GLU A 840 36.57 -13.88 -11.83
N LEU A 841 35.57 -13.25 -12.45
CA LEU A 841 34.29 -12.91 -11.82
C LEU A 841 33.59 -14.15 -11.30
N LEU A 842 33.40 -15.16 -12.17
CA LEU A 842 32.77 -16.43 -11.77
C LEU A 842 33.61 -17.17 -10.73
N THR A 843 34.94 -17.05 -10.82
CA THR A 843 35.85 -17.66 -9.85
C THR A 843 35.66 -17.05 -8.47
N LEU A 844 35.69 -15.72 -8.36
CA LEU A 844 35.50 -15.03 -7.08
C LEU A 844 34.08 -15.24 -6.54
N ALA A 845 33.07 -15.18 -7.40
CA ALA A 845 31.68 -15.46 -7.02
C ALA A 845 31.52 -16.88 -6.46
N SER A 846 32.15 -17.89 -7.08
CA SER A 846 32.11 -19.28 -6.61
C SER A 846 32.75 -19.48 -5.24
N ILE A 847 33.73 -18.66 -4.89
CA ILE A 847 34.37 -18.67 -3.56
C ILE A 847 33.42 -18.05 -2.53
N ILE A 848 32.84 -16.88 -2.84
CA ILE A 848 31.91 -16.16 -1.94
C ILE A 848 30.69 -17.03 -1.61
N ASP A 849 30.09 -17.63 -2.63
CA ASP A 849 28.90 -18.48 -2.51
C ASP A 849 29.19 -19.74 -1.68
N ALA A 850 30.43 -20.22 -1.69
CA ALA A 850 30.84 -21.38 -0.90
C ALA A 850 31.20 -21.06 0.57
N GLU A 851 31.35 -19.78 0.94
CA GLU A 851 31.78 -19.40 2.29
C GLU A 851 30.63 -19.24 3.29
N THR A 852 29.42 -18.96 2.83
CA THR A 852 28.27 -18.74 3.70
C THR A 852 26.97 -19.11 3.01
N ASP A 853 26.02 -19.63 3.78
CA ASP A 853 24.64 -19.81 3.32
C ASP A 853 23.77 -18.55 3.58
N ASP A 854 24.33 -17.49 4.22
CA ASP A 854 23.63 -16.22 4.47
C ASP A 854 23.91 -15.20 3.35
N ASP A 855 22.96 -15.08 2.42
CA ASP A 855 22.98 -14.12 1.30
C ASP A 855 23.30 -12.68 1.71
N ASN A 856 22.95 -12.27 2.94
CA ASN A 856 23.15 -10.91 3.42
C ASN A 856 24.64 -10.58 3.62
N GLU A 857 25.49 -11.60 3.78
CA GLU A 857 26.92 -11.45 4.00
C GLU A 857 27.71 -11.38 2.69
N PHE A 858 27.16 -11.81 1.55
CA PHE A 858 27.87 -11.90 0.27
C PHE A 858 28.59 -10.61 -0.13
N SER A 859 27.91 -9.47 -0.05
CA SER A 859 28.50 -8.17 -0.42
C SER A 859 29.64 -7.75 0.53
N THR A 860 29.61 -8.19 1.78
CA THR A 860 30.63 -7.88 2.80
C THR A 860 31.82 -8.84 2.68
N ILE A 861 31.59 -10.14 2.46
CA ILE A 861 32.64 -11.13 2.17
C ILE A 861 33.34 -10.78 0.85
N SER A 862 32.57 -10.42 -0.19
CA SER A 862 33.08 -9.89 -1.45
C SER A 862 34.03 -8.70 -1.22
N SER A 863 33.65 -7.75 -0.36
CA SER A 863 34.51 -6.63 0.02
C SER A 863 35.84 -7.09 0.62
N VAL A 864 35.84 -8.13 1.47
CA VAL A 864 37.08 -8.64 2.08
C VAL A 864 38.02 -9.22 1.03
N TYR A 865 37.51 -10.05 0.12
CA TYR A 865 38.35 -10.64 -0.92
C TYR A 865 38.88 -9.59 -1.90
N TRP A 866 38.04 -8.63 -2.32
CA TRP A 866 38.49 -7.49 -3.11
C TRP A 866 39.59 -6.70 -2.41
N ASN A 867 39.47 -6.46 -1.10
CA ASN A 867 40.49 -5.76 -0.33
C ASN A 867 41.79 -6.57 -0.23
N ARG A 868 41.71 -7.89 -0.03
CA ARG A 868 42.88 -8.80 -0.01
C ARG A 868 43.61 -8.83 -1.36
N LEU A 869 42.87 -8.91 -2.46
CA LEU A 869 43.43 -8.86 -3.82
C LEU A 869 44.16 -7.54 -4.08
N LYS A 870 43.54 -6.41 -3.73
CA LYS A 870 44.12 -5.07 -3.90
C LYS A 870 45.45 -4.88 -3.18
N ILE A 871 45.62 -5.48 -2.00
CA ILE A 871 46.86 -5.39 -1.21
C ILE A 871 47.83 -6.56 -1.45
N GLY A 872 47.56 -7.41 -2.45
CA GLY A 872 48.44 -8.54 -2.80
C GLY A 872 48.56 -9.61 -1.69
N ARG A 873 47.52 -9.76 -0.86
CA ARG A 873 47.42 -10.81 0.15
C ARG A 873 46.79 -12.07 -0.43
N LYS A 874 47.10 -13.20 0.22
CA LYS A 874 46.48 -14.50 -0.06
C LYS A 874 44.99 -14.45 0.32
N LEU A 875 44.13 -15.12 -0.45
CA LEU A 875 42.69 -15.11 -0.17
C LEU A 875 42.34 -15.90 1.07
N GLN A 876 43.08 -16.99 1.38
CA GLN A 876 42.85 -17.83 2.56
C GLN A 876 41.37 -18.24 2.70
N ALA A 877 40.84 -18.84 1.63
CA ALA A 877 39.46 -19.30 1.56
C ALA A 877 39.42 -20.83 1.72
N ASP A 878 38.79 -21.32 2.79
CA ASP A 878 38.67 -22.75 3.09
C ASP A 878 38.02 -23.56 1.94
N PRO A 879 36.96 -23.06 1.26
CA PRO A 879 36.33 -23.77 0.14
C PRO A 879 37.29 -24.10 -1.01
N THR A 880 38.28 -23.24 -1.25
CA THR A 880 39.26 -23.46 -2.34
C THR A 880 40.20 -24.63 -2.03
N VAL A 881 40.54 -24.83 -0.75
CA VAL A 881 41.32 -25.97 -0.28
C VAL A 881 40.48 -27.24 -0.36
N LEU A 882 39.23 -27.19 0.10
CA LEU A 882 38.30 -28.33 0.06
C LEU A 882 38.05 -28.84 -1.35
N PHE A 883 37.92 -27.92 -2.31
CA PHE A 883 37.85 -28.23 -3.73
C PHE A 883 39.13 -28.92 -4.21
N ALA A 884 40.31 -28.37 -3.89
CA ALA A 884 41.60 -28.92 -4.33
C ALA A 884 41.85 -30.37 -3.89
N ILE A 885 41.39 -30.75 -2.69
CA ILE A 885 41.58 -32.09 -2.11
C ILE A 885 40.38 -33.02 -2.33
N GLY A 886 39.28 -32.54 -2.94
CA GLY A 886 38.07 -33.32 -3.21
C GLY A 886 37.32 -33.79 -1.95
N LYS A 887 37.41 -33.06 -0.83
CA LYS A 887 36.93 -33.51 0.49
C LYS A 887 35.50 -33.07 0.84
N GLY A 888 34.80 -32.39 -0.08
CA GLY A 888 33.44 -31.86 0.12
C GLY A 888 33.35 -30.87 1.30
N ASN A 889 32.17 -30.70 1.90
CA ASN A 889 31.91 -29.75 3.01
C ASN A 889 32.47 -30.20 4.38
N LYS A 890 33.60 -30.91 4.40
CA LYS A 890 34.24 -31.36 5.65
C LYS A 890 35.14 -30.25 6.19
N ARG A 891 35.37 -30.25 7.51
CA ARG A 891 36.28 -29.30 8.16
C ARG A 891 37.71 -29.39 7.60
N VAL A 892 38.29 -28.25 7.25
CA VAL A 892 39.71 -28.10 6.86
C VAL A 892 40.61 -28.35 8.07
N LEU A 893 41.59 -29.23 7.91
CA LEU A 893 42.62 -29.52 8.91
C LEU A 893 43.91 -28.78 8.56
N TYR A 894 44.78 -28.56 9.55
CA TYR A 894 46.07 -27.88 9.32
C TYR A 894 46.92 -28.54 8.22
N LYS A 895 46.89 -29.88 8.13
CA LYS A 895 47.57 -30.63 7.06
C LYS A 895 47.00 -30.37 5.67
N ASP A 896 45.70 -30.05 5.58
CA ASP A 896 45.02 -29.81 4.30
C ASP A 896 45.44 -28.44 3.72
N LEU A 897 45.75 -27.46 4.58
CA LEU A 897 46.25 -26.14 4.18
C LEU A 897 47.62 -26.18 3.48
N LEU A 898 48.38 -27.27 3.66
CA LEU A 898 49.69 -27.49 3.06
C LEU A 898 49.64 -28.23 1.72
N PHE A 899 48.44 -28.62 1.24
CA PHE A 899 48.30 -29.35 -0.02
C PHE A 899 48.63 -28.45 -1.21
N ASP A 900 49.70 -28.78 -1.95
CA ASP A 900 50.13 -27.98 -3.09
C ASP A 900 49.22 -28.20 -4.29
N SER A 901 48.39 -27.20 -4.56
CA SER A 901 47.46 -27.13 -5.69
C SER A 901 47.32 -25.68 -6.10
N PRO A 902 47.17 -25.38 -7.40
CA PRO A 902 46.93 -24.01 -7.85
C PRO A 902 45.61 -23.42 -7.33
N TYR A 903 44.69 -24.26 -6.80
CA TYR A 903 43.48 -23.81 -6.12
C TYR A 903 43.70 -23.48 -4.63
N ASN A 904 44.84 -23.84 -4.03
CA ASN A 904 45.07 -23.59 -2.61
C ASN A 904 45.46 -22.12 -2.37
N THR A 905 44.46 -21.32 -1.99
CA THR A 905 44.62 -19.88 -1.71
C THR A 905 45.31 -19.56 -0.39
N TYR A 906 45.76 -20.56 0.38
CA TYR A 906 46.68 -20.39 1.52
C TYR A 906 48.15 -20.45 1.11
N ILE A 907 48.45 -21.01 -0.07
CA ILE A 907 49.82 -21.12 -0.61
C ILE A 907 50.03 -20.07 -1.71
N HIS A 908 49.11 -20.00 -2.67
CA HIS A 908 49.22 -19.13 -3.85
C HIS A 908 48.46 -17.82 -3.66
N LYS A 909 49.01 -16.71 -4.19
CA LYS A 909 48.37 -15.39 -4.18
C LYS A 909 47.48 -15.22 -5.42
N GLY A 910 46.47 -14.36 -5.33
CA GLY A 910 45.53 -14.10 -6.42
C GLY A 910 44.34 -15.06 -6.43
N LEU A 911 43.56 -15.01 -7.52
CA LEU A 911 42.45 -15.94 -7.75
C LEU A 911 42.98 -17.30 -8.23
N PRO A 912 42.30 -18.42 -7.91
CA PRO A 912 42.63 -19.72 -8.46
C PRO A 912 42.34 -19.78 -9.99
N PRO A 913 42.79 -20.83 -10.71
CA PRO A 913 42.70 -20.90 -12.18
C PRO A 913 41.29 -20.93 -12.78
N GLY A 914 40.24 -21.07 -11.96
CA GLY A 914 38.85 -21.09 -12.40
C GLY A 914 37.89 -21.28 -11.23
N PRO A 915 36.58 -21.29 -11.50
CA PRO A 915 35.55 -21.50 -10.47
C PRO A 915 35.68 -22.84 -9.76
N ILE A 916 35.29 -22.88 -8.49
CA ILE A 916 35.24 -24.12 -7.69
C ILE A 916 33.85 -24.78 -7.71
N LEU A 917 32.83 -24.03 -8.13
CA LEU A 917 31.44 -24.46 -8.30
C LEU A 917 30.71 -23.46 -9.21
N SER A 918 29.45 -23.73 -9.54
CA SER A 918 28.61 -22.77 -10.25
C SER A 918 27.87 -21.83 -9.28
N PRO A 919 28.21 -20.51 -9.26
CA PRO A 919 27.73 -19.59 -8.25
C PRO A 919 26.27 -19.15 -8.46
N SER A 920 25.62 -18.77 -7.37
CA SER A 920 24.32 -18.11 -7.38
C SER A 920 24.39 -16.72 -8.04
N PHE A 921 23.27 -16.28 -8.62
CA PHE A 921 23.18 -14.93 -9.18
C PHE A 921 23.47 -13.85 -8.13
N LYS A 922 23.09 -14.09 -6.88
CA LYS A 922 23.35 -13.19 -5.76
C LYS A 922 24.85 -13.04 -5.50
N ALA A 923 25.62 -14.14 -5.51
CA ALA A 923 27.07 -14.09 -5.38
C ALA A 923 27.74 -13.35 -6.55
N ILE A 924 27.26 -13.54 -7.79
CA ILE A 924 27.77 -12.81 -8.97
C ILE A 924 27.52 -11.30 -8.84
N ILE A 925 26.30 -10.90 -8.46
CA ILE A 925 25.96 -9.49 -8.23
C ILE A 925 26.77 -8.91 -7.07
N ALA A 926 26.91 -9.63 -5.96
CA ALA A 926 27.72 -9.20 -4.82
C ALA A 926 29.22 -9.04 -5.19
N THR A 927 29.72 -9.82 -6.14
CA THR A 927 31.08 -9.69 -6.67
C THR A 927 31.25 -8.41 -7.48
N LEU A 928 30.25 -8.02 -8.27
CA LEU A 928 30.23 -6.78 -9.08
C LEU A 928 29.92 -5.52 -8.27
N TYR A 929 29.20 -5.67 -7.17
CA TYR A 929 28.79 -4.58 -6.28
C TYR A 929 29.20 -4.89 -4.83
N PRO A 930 30.51 -4.99 -4.54
CA PRO A 930 30.98 -5.21 -3.18
C PRO A 930 30.60 -4.03 -2.28
N LYS A 931 30.26 -4.33 -1.03
CA LYS A 931 30.05 -3.29 0.00
C LYS A 931 31.35 -2.51 0.18
N LYS A 932 31.29 -1.19 0.32
CA LYS A 932 32.50 -0.38 0.57
C LYS A 932 32.91 -0.51 2.04
N THR A 933 33.86 -1.39 2.34
CA THR A 933 34.43 -1.56 3.69
C THR A 933 35.95 -1.67 3.64
N ASN A 934 36.61 -1.51 4.78
CA ASN A 934 38.06 -1.73 4.92
C ASN A 934 38.38 -3.10 5.55
N PHE A 935 37.41 -4.01 5.61
CA PHE A 935 37.63 -5.32 6.22
C PHE A 935 38.59 -6.16 5.39
N ILE A 936 39.52 -6.83 6.06
CA ILE A 936 40.49 -7.77 5.46
C ILE A 936 40.52 -9.11 6.18
N TYR A 937 39.74 -9.27 7.24
CA TYR A 937 39.58 -10.51 8.01
C TYR A 937 38.09 -10.79 8.27
N PHE A 938 37.75 -12.07 8.32
CA PHE A 938 36.50 -12.53 8.90
C PHE A 938 36.67 -13.92 9.53
N VAL A 939 35.76 -14.27 10.44
CA VAL A 939 35.72 -15.58 11.09
C VAL A 939 34.28 -15.94 11.40
N ALA A 940 33.93 -17.23 11.27
CA ALA A 940 32.60 -17.72 11.58
C ALA A 940 32.21 -17.48 13.04
N THR A 941 30.91 -17.31 13.32
CA THR A 941 30.37 -17.12 14.67
C THR A 941 29.82 -18.39 15.31
N GLY A 942 29.61 -19.45 14.52
CA GLY A 942 29.10 -20.75 14.97
C GLY A 942 27.60 -20.98 14.78
N ASP A 943 26.89 -19.96 14.32
CA ASP A 943 25.46 -19.92 14.00
C ASP A 943 25.19 -19.70 12.50
N GLY A 944 26.20 -19.95 11.65
CA GLY A 944 26.12 -19.78 10.19
C GLY A 944 26.49 -18.39 9.68
N LYS A 945 26.94 -17.46 10.53
CA LYS A 945 27.34 -16.09 10.16
C LYS A 945 28.83 -15.80 10.40
N HIS A 946 29.26 -14.59 10.08
CA HIS A 946 30.64 -14.13 10.21
C HIS A 946 30.79 -12.82 10.99
N ARG A 947 31.96 -12.67 11.65
CA ARG A 947 32.43 -11.40 12.20
C ARG A 947 33.62 -10.90 11.41
N PHE A 948 33.54 -9.63 11.01
CA PHE A 948 34.53 -8.96 10.17
C PHE A 948 35.49 -8.10 11.00
N ALA A 949 36.73 -7.93 10.51
CA ALA A 949 37.73 -7.07 11.13
C ALA A 949 38.66 -6.42 10.08
N THR A 950 39.14 -5.22 10.42
CA THR A 950 40.08 -4.42 9.62
C THR A 950 41.54 -4.73 9.92
N ASP A 951 41.83 -5.34 11.06
CA ASP A 951 43.18 -5.65 11.54
C ASP A 951 43.24 -7.00 12.26
N GLU A 952 44.46 -7.44 12.55
CA GLU A 952 44.75 -8.73 13.18
C GLU A 952 44.28 -8.80 14.63
N ILE A 953 44.33 -7.69 15.38
CA ILE A 953 43.89 -7.62 16.77
C ILE A 953 42.38 -7.87 16.87
N GLY A 954 41.60 -7.22 15.99
CA GLY A 954 40.17 -7.43 15.86
C GLY A 954 39.84 -8.86 15.41
N HIS A 955 40.64 -9.41 14.49
CA HIS A 955 40.48 -10.79 14.05
C HIS A 955 40.71 -11.80 15.19
N GLU A 956 41.81 -11.68 15.95
CA GLU A 956 42.09 -12.55 17.10
C GLU A 956 41.00 -12.47 18.17
N LYS A 957 40.47 -11.26 18.43
CA LYS A 957 39.33 -11.08 19.32
C LYS A 957 38.11 -11.88 18.84
N ASN A 958 37.79 -11.80 17.55
CA ASN A 958 36.68 -12.55 16.97
C ASN A 958 36.92 -14.07 17.02
N VAL A 959 38.15 -14.54 16.78
CA VAL A 959 38.55 -15.95 16.89
C VAL A 959 38.38 -16.46 18.33
N ARG A 960 38.79 -15.67 19.34
CA ARG A 960 38.59 -16.03 20.76
C ARG A 960 37.10 -16.20 21.09
N LEU A 961 36.25 -15.30 20.58
CA LEU A 961 34.81 -15.39 20.79
C LEU A 961 34.20 -16.63 20.11
N TYR A 962 34.59 -16.92 18.87
CA TYR A 962 34.14 -18.13 18.17
C TYR A 962 34.52 -19.41 18.93
N ARG A 963 35.77 -19.52 19.39
CA ARG A 963 36.24 -20.67 20.19
C ARG A 963 35.42 -20.84 21.48
N ASN A 964 35.04 -19.74 22.13
CA ASN A 964 34.19 -19.78 23.32
C ASN A 964 32.76 -20.26 22.99
N THR A 965 32.17 -19.80 21.88
CA THR A 965 30.87 -20.27 21.39
C THR A 965 30.91 -21.78 21.14
N ILE A 966 31.87 -22.27 20.35
CA ILE A 966 32.00 -23.70 20.06
C ILE A 966 32.22 -24.53 21.34
N ARG A 967 33.00 -24.03 22.31
CA ARG A 967 33.19 -24.69 23.60
C ARG A 967 31.88 -24.80 24.38
N LYS A 968 31.05 -23.75 24.38
CA LYS A 968 29.74 -23.73 25.04
C LYS A 968 28.76 -24.70 24.39
N HIS A 969 28.65 -24.68 23.06
CA HIS A 969 27.79 -25.62 22.32
C HIS A 969 28.21 -27.07 22.53
N ARG A 970 29.51 -27.36 22.58
CA ARG A 970 30.01 -28.71 22.88
C ARG A 970 29.65 -29.17 24.29
N LEU A 971 29.73 -28.30 25.28
CA LEU A 971 29.34 -28.59 26.67
C LEU A 971 27.81 -28.79 26.82
N GLU A 972 27.01 -28.05 26.05
CA GLU A 972 25.55 -28.22 26.01
C GLU A 972 25.13 -29.50 25.28
N SER A 973 25.84 -29.91 24.22
CA SER A 973 25.60 -31.18 23.51
C SER A 973 26.00 -32.43 24.29
N ILE A 974 26.88 -32.30 25.30
CA ILE A 974 27.25 -33.38 26.21
C ILE A 974 26.26 -33.49 27.38
N ARG A 975 25.45 -32.45 27.61
CA ARG A 975 24.39 -32.41 28.64
C ARG A 975 23.02 -32.86 28.13
N LYS A 976 22.81 -32.91 26.81
CA LYS A 976 21.68 -33.56 26.14
C LYS A 976 22.08 -34.97 25.76
#